data_AF-A0A7S3ZSH6-F1
#
_entry.id   AF-A0A7S3ZSH6-F1
#
_cell.length_a   1.000
_cell.length_b   1.000
_cell.length_c   1.000
_cell.angle_alpha   90.00
_cell.angle_beta   90.00
_cell.angle_gamma   90.00
#
_symmetry.space_group_name_H-M   'P 1'
#
loop_
_entity.id
_entity.type
_entity.pdbx_description
1 polymer ?
#
loop_
_entity_poly.entity_id
_entity_poly.type
_entity_poly.pdbx_seq_one_letter_code
_entity_poly.pdbx_strand_id
1 'polypeptide(L)'
;MGWFSGQSKAAKELERKRQQEKDEENAKRADDVCEEQKTPYQKKVDKPPNVLRVTVIRARDLPAVDKKLFGKGPASADPFPCMSVEGKSEKGSVKKKNLTPVWLERFELPCEDPDSVFSFEVMDHDNFGAADFMGCVKVKLATLKDERAHRNWHKLGNTSGEQDEHERGEVELCLRWCHDKARAYDLPKEFKTSEKAGTKAMPNELHVYLVRARDLEAMDSGLLGKASSDPIVVLDVMGTSFKSTQKKKELNPVWLESFSWAVEDDEAILEVVVEDYDLTGNDFMGRTSIPLKTLSDRKIHRQWHRLLGPKLKKGQKKQPVKKRGRIDLAARWVHNPKLVVPLPPELQASELHFDRPANEVQIFLVRAAGLPVMDRHLMSKGGSSDPVVTFSCCGEKATSSIKKKDLNPQWAEYHSLLVEEDDAELLVVVEDYDLMGNDFMGQLTIDIKSLEDRRVDRRWHVLRPKPTLAKKKEEEKKLGKLELAIRWKHNPERVIQLPEAFHHDDLLDQPANYLQICLVRARKLKIMDKSRLTSGGSSDPLVHFMIDGESVTSTTKKKNLRPIWREYFELPIEDEQQTLHLKMEDYEALSANQVMGRCHVAMSHLKGRETFRKWLELVDEDKKDAGWVEIALRWAHDPQRVLDLPEEFTEPETEDCLSKEANELLVCLLRGKNLPVMDKNLIGGGGSSDPCAFLNLDGEKRKSRVVKKSINPQWMQTFRFPCDDGLNVTLQVDVEDYDLKGNDFMGPFLGVLKVCGAFTSLSWLFVEFELFRTSRSSLARVLTCRVDGVGCRPYAIDGVRAVP
;
A
#
# COMPACT_ATOMS: atom_id res chain seq x y z
N MET A 1 -52.39 -15.98 23.93
CA MET A 1 -50.95 -15.83 23.63
C MET A 1 -50.36 -14.46 24.01
N GLY A 2 -50.95 -13.68 24.94
CA GLY A 2 -50.47 -12.30 25.22
C GLY A 2 -49.48 -12.11 26.38
N TRP A 3 -49.38 -13.07 27.32
CA TRP A 3 -48.66 -12.83 28.60
C TRP A 3 -47.17 -13.18 28.58
N PHE A 4 -46.75 -14.19 27.82
CA PHE A 4 -45.33 -14.60 27.78
C PHE A 4 -44.43 -13.68 26.95
N SER A 5 -44.98 -12.89 26.03
CA SER A 5 -44.20 -11.94 25.21
C SER A 5 -43.82 -10.65 25.94
N GLY A 6 -44.60 -10.24 26.95
CA GLY A 6 -44.34 -9.04 27.74
C GLY A 6 -43.11 -9.16 28.65
N GLN A 7 -43.00 -10.27 29.39
CA GLN A 7 -41.86 -10.52 30.29
C GLN A 7 -40.53 -10.64 29.53
N SER A 8 -40.52 -11.24 28.34
CA SER A 8 -39.31 -11.36 27.51
C SER A 8 -38.80 -10.00 27.01
N LYS A 9 -39.69 -9.07 26.65
CA LYS A 9 -39.30 -7.70 26.26
C LYS A 9 -38.80 -6.89 27.45
N ALA A 10 -39.51 -6.92 28.59
CA ALA A 10 -39.09 -6.20 29.79
C ALA A 10 -37.72 -6.69 30.32
N ALA A 11 -37.46 -8.00 30.30
CA ALA A 11 -36.15 -8.56 30.66
C ALA A 11 -35.04 -8.07 29.73
N LYS A 12 -35.25 -8.11 28.40
CA LYS A 12 -34.27 -7.60 27.42
C LYS A 12 -34.00 -6.10 27.55
N GLU A 13 -35.03 -5.30 27.85
CA GLU A 13 -34.89 -3.87 28.10
C GLU A 13 -34.04 -3.59 29.36
N LEU A 14 -34.26 -4.36 30.42
CA LEU A 14 -33.51 -4.28 31.68
C LEU A 14 -32.06 -4.75 31.51
N GLU A 15 -31.82 -5.83 30.75
CA GLU A 15 -30.49 -6.31 30.41
C GLU A 15 -29.73 -5.25 29.58
N ARG A 16 -30.41 -4.60 28.62
CA ARG A 16 -29.82 -3.54 27.79
C ARG A 16 -29.45 -2.30 28.60
N LYS A 17 -30.30 -1.89 29.55
CA LYS A 17 -29.98 -0.81 30.50
C LYS A 17 -28.81 -1.16 31.40
N ARG A 18 -28.78 -2.37 31.96
CA ARG A 18 -27.65 -2.86 32.78
C ARG A 18 -26.35 -2.99 31.99
N GLN A 19 -26.42 -3.34 30.71
CA GLN A 19 -25.25 -3.36 29.84
C GLN A 19 -24.77 -1.93 29.56
N GLN A 20 -25.68 -1.00 29.24
CA GLN A 20 -25.34 0.40 29.02
C GLN A 20 -24.78 1.08 30.29
N GLU A 21 -25.36 0.83 31.47
CA GLU A 21 -24.81 1.27 32.76
C GLU A 21 -23.42 0.68 33.03
N LYS A 22 -23.18 -0.59 32.67
CA LYS A 22 -21.86 -1.23 32.79
C LYS A 22 -20.85 -0.76 31.76
N ASP A 23 -21.28 -0.39 30.56
CA ASP A 23 -20.41 0.14 29.52
C ASP A 23 -20.02 1.58 29.89
N GLU A 24 -20.92 2.36 30.49
CA GLU A 24 -20.62 3.67 31.10
C GLU A 24 -19.74 3.53 32.37
N GLU A 25 -19.95 2.51 33.20
CA GLU A 25 -19.12 2.21 34.38
C GLU A 25 -17.72 1.70 33.97
N ASN A 26 -17.60 0.86 32.95
CA ASN A 26 -16.33 0.40 32.41
C ASN A 26 -15.59 1.48 31.61
N ALA A 27 -16.31 2.38 30.91
CA ALA A 27 -15.70 3.56 30.29
C ALA A 27 -15.07 4.46 31.37
N LYS A 28 -15.85 4.80 32.41
CA LYS A 28 -15.34 5.52 33.60
C LYS A 28 -14.15 4.80 34.24
N ARG A 29 -14.21 3.47 34.38
CA ARG A 29 -13.15 2.69 35.02
C ARG A 29 -11.90 2.52 34.15
N ALA A 30 -12.03 2.57 32.82
CA ALA A 30 -10.90 2.63 31.89
C ALA A 30 -10.26 4.03 31.89
N ASP A 31 -11.07 5.09 32.03
CA ASP A 31 -10.60 6.44 32.31
C ASP A 31 -9.87 6.47 33.67
N ASP A 32 -10.43 5.88 34.74
CA ASP A 32 -9.85 5.79 36.10
C ASP A 32 -8.50 5.05 36.11
N VAL A 33 -8.36 3.94 35.36
CA VAL A 33 -7.06 3.22 35.24
C VAL A 33 -6.04 4.02 34.44
N CYS A 34 -6.48 4.89 33.51
CA CYS A 34 -5.62 5.91 32.93
C CYS A 34 -5.38 7.09 33.89
N GLU A 35 -6.20 7.31 34.92
CA GLU A 35 -5.98 8.32 35.97
C GLU A 35 -4.97 7.88 37.03
N GLU A 36 -4.83 6.59 37.36
CA GLU A 36 -3.83 6.13 38.32
C GLU A 36 -2.37 6.41 37.90
N GLN A 37 -2.12 6.71 36.62
CA GLN A 37 -0.82 7.20 36.11
C GLN A 37 -0.78 8.73 35.88
N LYS A 38 -1.91 9.44 36.03
CA LYS A 38 -1.93 10.90 36.04
C LYS A 38 -1.62 11.38 37.45
N THR A 39 -0.45 12.00 37.64
CA THR A 39 -0.30 13.05 38.65
C THR A 39 -0.37 14.40 37.95
N PRO A 40 -1.59 14.95 37.70
CA PRO A 40 -1.72 16.26 37.07
C PRO A 40 -1.35 17.31 38.12
N TYR A 41 -0.06 17.63 38.23
CA TYR A 41 0.41 18.78 39.01
C TYR A 41 0.01 20.07 38.29
N GLN A 42 -1.29 20.37 38.28
CA GLN A 42 -1.83 21.61 37.75
C GLN A 42 -1.52 22.76 38.71
N LYS A 43 -0.35 23.37 38.53
CA LYS A 43 -0.11 24.72 39.04
C LYS A 43 -1.08 25.66 38.32
N LYS A 44 -2.16 26.06 38.98
CA LYS A 44 -2.98 27.19 38.49
C LYS A 44 -2.10 28.43 38.40
N VAL A 45 -1.96 28.95 37.19
CA VAL A 45 -1.25 30.19 36.89
C VAL A 45 -2.31 31.25 36.65
N ASP A 46 -2.83 31.84 37.73
CA ASP A 46 -3.95 32.79 37.69
C ASP A 46 -3.63 34.09 36.93
N LYS A 47 -2.34 34.36 36.70
CA LYS A 47 -1.84 35.46 35.88
C LYS A 47 -0.60 35.01 35.09
N PRO A 48 -0.46 35.40 33.82
CA PRO A 48 0.70 35.04 33.00
C PRO A 48 2.00 35.61 33.58
N PRO A 49 3.15 34.93 33.37
CA PRO A 49 4.46 35.40 33.83
C PRO A 49 4.92 36.68 33.14
N ASN A 50 4.54 36.89 31.89
CA ASN A 50 5.01 38.02 31.10
C ASN A 50 3.86 38.99 30.82
N VAL A 51 4.04 40.25 31.21
CA VAL A 51 3.03 41.30 31.11
C VAL A 51 3.67 42.58 30.59
N LEU A 52 3.10 43.14 29.54
CA LEU A 52 3.36 44.51 29.12
C LEU A 52 2.51 45.47 29.94
N ARG A 53 3.17 46.26 30.80
CA ARG A 53 2.54 47.39 31.48
C ARG A 53 2.54 48.60 30.56
N VAL A 54 1.34 49.04 30.19
CA VAL A 54 1.11 50.25 29.39
C VAL A 54 0.56 51.32 30.30
N THR A 55 1.19 52.50 30.32
CA THR A 55 0.61 53.70 30.93
C THR A 55 0.38 54.72 29.81
N VAL A 56 -0.88 55.02 29.53
CA VAL A 56 -1.29 56.01 28.54
C VAL A 56 -1.33 57.36 29.23
N ILE A 57 -0.33 58.21 28.97
CA ILE A 57 -0.15 59.45 29.73
C ILE A 57 -1.08 60.52 29.15
N ARG A 58 -0.83 60.91 27.90
CA ARG A 58 -1.57 61.96 27.18
C ARG A 58 -1.31 61.89 25.68
N ALA A 59 -2.11 62.57 24.88
CA ALA A 59 -1.80 62.89 23.50
C ALA A 59 -1.82 64.41 23.25
N ARG A 60 -1.29 64.83 22.11
CA ARG A 60 -1.34 66.21 21.61
C ARG A 60 -1.56 66.22 20.11
N ASP A 61 -2.09 67.35 19.63
CA ASP A 61 -2.21 67.66 18.21
C ASP A 61 -3.02 66.61 17.43
N LEU A 62 -4.01 65.99 18.10
CA LEU A 62 -4.90 65.01 17.48
C LEU A 62 -5.81 65.66 16.43
N PRO A 63 -6.16 64.95 15.35
CA PRO A 63 -7.08 65.45 14.34
C PRO A 63 -8.49 65.61 14.93
N ALA A 64 -9.20 66.66 14.54
CA ALA A 64 -10.63 66.80 14.83
C ALA A 64 -11.45 66.08 13.75
N VAL A 65 -12.12 64.97 14.11
CA VAL A 65 -12.81 64.11 13.15
C VAL A 65 -14.33 64.38 13.12
N ASP A 66 -14.91 64.88 14.23
CA ASP A 66 -16.29 65.36 14.34
C ASP A 66 -16.72 66.26 13.15
N LYS A 67 -17.60 65.77 12.27
CA LYS A 67 -18.21 66.59 11.21
C LYS A 67 -19.38 67.41 11.74
N LYS A 68 -19.21 68.74 11.72
CA LYS A 68 -20.17 69.72 12.26
C LYS A 68 -21.54 69.64 11.57
N LEU A 69 -22.58 69.21 12.29
CA LEU A 69 -23.95 69.18 11.75
C LEU A 69 -24.66 70.54 11.90
N PHE A 70 -24.53 71.24 13.03
CA PHE A 70 -25.09 72.59 13.24
C PHE A 70 -24.26 73.44 14.22
N GLY A 71 -23.93 74.68 13.85
CA GLY A 71 -23.51 75.75 14.78
C GLY A 71 -22.01 76.03 14.92
N LYS A 72 -21.68 77.29 15.28
CA LYS A 72 -20.30 77.78 15.44
C LYS A 72 -19.68 77.29 16.75
N GLY A 73 -18.65 76.44 16.64
CA GLY A 73 -17.74 76.05 17.72
C GLY A 73 -16.38 75.61 17.17
N PRO A 74 -15.33 75.50 18.02
CA PRO A 74 -14.06 74.91 17.63
C PRO A 74 -14.26 73.45 17.18
N ALA A 75 -13.36 72.94 16.34
CA ALA A 75 -13.40 71.55 15.94
C ALA A 75 -13.01 70.66 17.14
N SER A 76 -13.65 69.50 17.28
CA SER A 76 -13.49 68.59 18.43
C SER A 76 -13.34 67.14 17.98
N ALA A 77 -13.03 66.30 18.97
CA ALA A 77 -13.09 64.85 18.94
C ALA A 77 -13.32 64.38 20.39
N ASP A 78 -13.87 63.19 20.57
CA ASP A 78 -14.04 62.47 21.83
C ASP A 78 -13.04 61.28 21.90
N PRO A 79 -11.71 61.48 21.91
CA PRO A 79 -10.74 60.40 21.76
C PRO A 79 -10.71 59.40 22.93
N PHE A 80 -10.47 58.13 22.59
CA PHE A 80 -10.13 57.06 23.51
C PHE A 80 -9.00 56.17 22.96
N PRO A 81 -8.17 55.58 23.85
CA PRO A 81 -7.08 54.71 23.44
C PRO A 81 -7.56 53.26 23.29
N CYS A 82 -7.21 52.63 22.19
CA CYS A 82 -7.25 51.19 21.94
C CYS A 82 -5.82 50.65 21.97
N MET A 83 -5.62 49.45 22.50
CA MET A 83 -4.28 48.85 22.55
C MET A 83 -4.36 47.33 22.45
N SER A 84 -3.41 46.71 21.75
CA SER A 84 -3.39 45.26 21.56
C SER A 84 -1.99 44.67 21.42
N VAL A 85 -1.86 43.41 21.83
CA VAL A 85 -0.66 42.58 21.70
C VAL A 85 -1.08 41.11 21.78
N GLU A 86 -0.51 40.24 20.94
CA GLU A 86 -0.81 38.79 20.92
C GLU A 86 -2.33 38.46 20.89
N GLY A 87 -3.11 39.25 20.14
CA GLY A 87 -4.57 39.09 20.03
C GLY A 87 -5.38 39.56 21.25
N LYS A 88 -4.73 39.92 22.36
CA LYS A 88 -5.34 40.51 23.55
C LYS A 88 -5.44 42.02 23.35
N SER A 89 -6.56 42.61 23.77
CA SER A 89 -6.92 43.99 23.46
C SER A 89 -7.62 44.68 24.63
N GLU A 90 -7.19 45.89 24.96
CA GLU A 90 -7.76 46.74 26.01
C GLU A 90 -8.18 48.10 25.44
N LYS A 91 -9.08 48.79 26.15
CA LYS A 91 -9.56 50.14 25.80
C LYS A 91 -9.60 51.04 27.04
N GLY A 92 -9.19 52.30 26.88
CA GLY A 92 -9.28 53.32 27.94
C GLY A 92 -10.52 54.20 27.82
N SER A 93 -10.58 55.23 28.67
CA SER A 93 -11.74 56.12 28.74
C SER A 93 -11.78 57.18 27.64
N VAL A 94 -13.00 57.53 27.24
CA VAL A 94 -13.33 58.60 26.30
C VAL A 94 -13.11 59.96 26.96
N LYS A 95 -12.34 60.87 26.33
CA LYS A 95 -12.17 62.25 26.77
C LYS A 95 -12.92 63.21 25.84
N LYS A 96 -14.10 63.68 26.27
CA LYS A 96 -14.96 64.47 25.41
C LYS A 96 -14.37 65.81 24.99
N LYS A 97 -14.52 66.16 23.72
CA LYS A 97 -14.13 67.41 23.05
C LYS A 97 -12.70 67.86 23.34
N ASN A 98 -11.73 66.95 23.22
CA ASN A 98 -10.36 67.19 23.67
C ASN A 98 -9.32 66.64 22.70
N LEU A 99 -8.62 67.53 21.97
CA LEU A 99 -7.53 67.16 21.04
C LEU A 99 -6.15 67.05 21.71
N THR A 100 -6.06 67.39 23.01
CA THR A 100 -4.87 67.20 23.85
C THR A 100 -5.22 66.41 25.12
N PRO A 101 -5.78 65.19 24.97
CA PRO A 101 -6.33 64.43 26.09
C PRO A 101 -5.24 63.95 27.05
N VAL A 102 -5.55 63.97 28.34
CA VAL A 102 -4.72 63.40 29.41
C VAL A 102 -5.50 62.25 30.05
N TRP A 103 -4.98 61.04 29.94
CA TRP A 103 -5.63 59.83 30.48
C TRP A 103 -5.06 59.44 31.83
N LEU A 104 -3.73 59.31 31.93
CA LEU A 104 -3.01 58.74 33.08
C LEU A 104 -3.50 57.33 33.47
N GLU A 105 -4.00 56.59 32.48
CA GLU A 105 -4.59 55.26 32.65
C GLU A 105 -3.54 54.17 32.48
N ARG A 106 -3.68 53.07 33.24
CA ARG A 106 -2.71 51.98 33.28
C ARG A 106 -3.37 50.64 32.99
N PHE A 107 -2.76 49.89 32.08
CA PHE A 107 -3.22 48.60 31.60
C PHE A 107 -2.12 47.54 31.77
N GLU A 108 -2.53 46.30 32.01
CA GLU A 108 -1.65 45.13 32.10
C GLU A 108 -2.05 44.13 31.01
N LEU A 109 -1.37 44.16 29.87
CA LEU A 109 -1.60 43.23 28.77
C LEU A 109 -0.67 42.03 28.92
N PRO A 110 -1.18 40.79 29.04
CA PRO A 110 -0.36 39.60 28.88
C PRO A 110 0.37 39.58 27.54
N CYS A 111 1.66 39.27 27.53
CA CYS A 111 2.43 39.11 26.31
C CYS A 111 3.60 38.17 26.58
N GLU A 112 3.71 37.07 25.85
CA GLU A 112 4.61 35.95 26.14
C GLU A 112 5.80 35.82 25.19
N ASP A 113 5.73 36.40 23.99
CA ASP A 113 6.86 36.52 23.06
C ASP A 113 7.52 37.90 23.18
N PRO A 114 8.77 38.01 23.64
CA PRO A 114 9.46 39.29 23.72
C PRO A 114 9.88 39.84 22.33
N ASP A 115 9.62 39.12 21.23
CA ASP A 115 9.75 39.60 19.85
C ASP A 115 8.39 40.06 19.24
N SER A 116 7.29 39.98 19.99
CA SER A 116 5.97 40.50 19.59
C SER A 116 5.96 42.00 19.30
N VAL A 117 4.88 42.45 18.64
CA VAL A 117 4.61 43.86 18.36
C VAL A 117 3.36 44.30 19.13
N PHE A 118 3.50 45.36 19.92
CA PHE A 118 2.40 46.07 20.56
C PHE A 118 1.83 47.11 19.60
N SER A 119 0.51 47.10 19.39
CA SER A 119 -0.23 48.12 18.64
C SER A 119 -0.96 49.04 19.62
N PHE A 120 -0.86 50.34 19.41
CA PHE A 120 -1.64 51.35 20.11
C PHE A 120 -2.34 52.25 19.09
N GLU A 121 -3.62 52.51 19.29
CA GLU A 121 -4.49 53.22 18.37
C GLU A 121 -5.29 54.26 19.16
N VAL A 122 -5.52 55.43 18.57
CA VAL A 122 -6.45 56.44 19.09
C VAL A 122 -7.66 56.46 18.16
N MET A 123 -8.84 56.39 18.76
CA MET A 123 -10.14 56.32 18.09
C MET A 123 -11.03 57.45 18.60
N ASP A 124 -11.88 58.00 17.74
CA ASP A 124 -12.90 59.00 18.10
C ASP A 124 -14.21 58.30 18.51
N HIS A 125 -14.94 58.82 19.50
CA HIS A 125 -16.15 58.18 20.01
C HIS A 125 -17.44 58.87 19.54
N ASP A 126 -17.98 58.39 18.42
CA ASP A 126 -19.29 58.82 17.92
C ASP A 126 -20.45 58.29 18.76
N ASN A 127 -21.42 59.18 19.07
CA ASN A 127 -22.68 58.78 19.71
C ASN A 127 -23.59 57.92 18.79
N PHE A 128 -23.36 57.94 17.46
CA PHE A 128 -24.10 57.19 16.46
C PHE A 128 -23.16 56.81 15.30
N GLY A 129 -22.53 55.64 15.38
CA GLY A 129 -21.63 55.14 14.33
C GLY A 129 -20.67 54.06 14.83
N ALA A 130 -19.75 53.66 13.96
CA ALA A 130 -18.51 53.02 14.38
C ALA A 130 -17.48 54.12 14.64
N ALA A 131 -16.68 53.96 15.69
CA ALA A 131 -15.63 54.91 16.07
C ALA A 131 -14.64 55.19 14.93
N ASP A 132 -14.40 56.46 14.62
CA ASP A 132 -13.46 56.87 13.57
C ASP A 132 -11.99 56.74 13.99
N PHE A 133 -11.12 56.36 13.05
CA PHE A 133 -9.68 56.16 13.29
C PHE A 133 -8.90 57.48 13.29
N MET A 134 -8.23 57.81 14.40
CA MET A 134 -7.43 59.03 14.51
C MET A 134 -5.95 58.78 14.20
N GLY A 135 -5.37 57.67 14.69
CA GLY A 135 -3.98 57.30 14.39
C GLY A 135 -3.46 56.06 15.15
N CYS A 136 -2.37 55.46 14.67
CA CYS A 136 -1.76 54.25 15.24
C CYS A 136 -0.24 54.41 15.47
N VAL A 137 0.30 53.69 16.46
CA VAL A 137 1.75 53.40 16.57
C VAL A 137 1.97 51.92 16.90
N LYS A 138 3.01 51.33 16.31
CA LYS A 138 3.46 49.95 16.59
C LYS A 138 4.84 49.93 17.21
N VAL A 139 5.01 49.21 18.32
CA VAL A 139 6.26 49.11 19.08
C VAL A 139 6.71 47.66 19.16
N LYS A 140 7.92 47.35 18.67
CA LYS A 140 8.54 46.03 18.80
C LYS A 140 8.98 45.81 20.24
N LEU A 141 8.48 44.78 20.91
CA LEU A 141 8.76 44.54 22.34
C LEU A 141 10.20 44.13 22.61
N ALA A 142 10.92 43.69 21.57
CA ALA A 142 12.34 43.41 21.65
C ALA A 142 13.18 44.64 22.09
N THR A 143 12.67 45.87 21.91
CA THR A 143 13.32 47.10 22.40
C THR A 143 13.12 47.35 23.90
N LEU A 144 12.21 46.62 24.55
CA LEU A 144 11.83 46.78 25.97
C LEU A 144 12.38 45.66 26.87
N LYS A 145 13.29 44.82 26.36
CA LYS A 145 13.85 43.63 27.03
C LYS A 145 14.73 43.92 28.26
N ASP A 146 14.99 45.19 28.57
CA ASP A 146 15.77 45.62 29.75
C ASP A 146 14.94 45.72 31.05
N GLU A 147 13.64 45.38 31.00
CA GLU A 147 12.65 45.49 32.09
C GLU A 147 12.46 46.92 32.64
N ARG A 148 12.97 47.95 31.95
CA ARG A 148 12.85 49.36 32.37
C ARG A 148 11.53 49.96 31.87
N ALA A 149 11.17 51.10 32.45
CA ALA A 149 10.05 51.91 31.98
C ALA A 149 10.52 52.86 30.88
N HIS A 150 10.05 52.61 29.65
CA HIS A 150 10.33 53.41 28.47
C HIS A 150 9.21 54.43 28.28
N ARG A 151 9.45 55.67 28.73
CA ARG A 151 8.53 56.80 28.58
C ARG A 151 8.97 57.66 27.40
N ASN A 152 8.20 57.63 26.31
CA ASN A 152 8.53 58.33 25.07
C ASN A 152 7.28 58.97 24.45
N TRP A 153 7.51 59.99 23.62
CA TRP A 153 6.52 60.46 22.64
C TRP A 153 6.60 59.59 21.39
N HIS A 154 5.44 59.25 20.86
CA HIS A 154 5.26 58.42 19.69
C HIS A 154 4.39 59.18 18.68
N LYS A 155 4.89 59.38 17.46
CA LYS A 155 4.10 59.92 16.37
C LYS A 155 3.02 58.93 15.95
N LEU A 156 1.80 59.41 15.80
CA LEU A 156 0.70 58.61 15.27
C LEU A 156 0.77 58.60 13.74
N GLY A 157 0.53 57.43 13.16
CA GLY A 157 0.52 57.19 11.72
C GLY A 157 -0.80 56.60 11.23
N ASN A 158 -0.78 56.12 9.99
CA ASN A 158 -1.88 55.41 9.35
C ASN A 158 -2.20 54.05 10.03
N THR A 159 -3.13 53.27 9.47
CA THR A 159 -3.54 51.96 10.03
C THR A 159 -2.43 50.88 10.00
N SER A 160 -1.40 51.00 9.15
CA SER A 160 -0.21 50.13 9.24
C SER A 160 0.75 50.56 10.36
N GLY A 161 0.58 51.75 10.95
CA GLY A 161 1.48 52.35 11.94
C GLY A 161 2.65 53.09 11.28
N GLU A 162 2.56 53.34 9.98
CA GLU A 162 3.57 54.04 9.18
C GLU A 162 3.22 55.54 9.10
N GLN A 163 4.24 56.38 8.97
CA GLN A 163 4.06 57.82 8.81
C GLN A 163 3.55 58.11 7.38
N ASP A 164 2.38 58.74 7.27
CA ASP A 164 1.83 59.25 6.03
C ASP A 164 1.88 60.80 5.99
N GLU A 165 1.43 61.42 4.89
CA GLU A 165 1.41 62.89 4.75
C GLU A 165 0.40 63.59 5.69
N HIS A 166 -0.46 62.82 6.37
CA HIS A 166 -1.42 63.34 7.32
C HIS A 166 -0.81 63.47 8.72
N GLU A 167 -0.78 64.70 9.26
CA GLU A 167 -0.40 64.93 10.64
C GLU A 167 -1.52 64.45 11.58
N ARG A 168 -1.27 63.37 12.32
CA ARG A 168 -2.23 62.69 13.23
C ARG A 168 -1.93 62.91 14.71
N GLY A 169 -1.01 63.82 15.02
CA GLY A 169 -0.56 64.12 16.38
C GLY A 169 0.41 63.11 16.98
N GLU A 170 0.64 63.23 18.27
CA GLU A 170 1.56 62.39 19.03
C GLU A 170 0.94 61.90 20.35
N VAL A 171 1.31 60.70 20.78
CA VAL A 171 0.94 60.13 22.08
C VAL A 171 2.15 59.89 22.97
N GLU A 172 2.05 60.24 24.25
CA GLU A 172 3.05 59.95 25.26
C GLU A 172 2.68 58.64 25.98
N LEU A 173 3.49 57.61 25.78
CA LEU A 173 3.32 56.29 26.38
C LEU A 173 4.48 55.99 27.32
N CYS A 174 4.18 55.31 28.42
CA CYS A 174 5.19 54.67 29.26
C CYS A 174 4.97 53.15 29.24
N LEU A 175 5.81 52.46 28.49
CA LEU A 175 5.78 51.00 28.28
C LEU A 175 6.81 50.32 29.17
N ARG A 176 6.46 49.19 29.79
CA ARG A 176 7.40 48.38 30.56
C ARG A 176 7.11 46.89 30.39
N TRP A 177 8.08 46.13 29.89
CA TRP A 177 8.06 44.67 29.99
C TRP A 177 8.26 44.26 31.45
N CYS A 178 7.41 43.37 31.96
CA CYS A 178 7.51 42.82 33.31
C CYS A 178 7.52 41.29 33.23
N HIS A 179 8.60 40.68 33.73
CA HIS A 179 8.73 39.23 33.88
C HIS A 179 8.63 38.83 35.36
N ASP A 180 7.59 38.06 35.72
CA ASP A 180 7.43 37.49 37.05
C ASP A 180 8.05 36.08 37.11
N LYS A 181 9.27 36.01 37.66
CA LYS A 181 10.03 34.77 37.83
C LYS A 181 9.30 33.71 38.68
N ALA A 182 8.41 34.09 39.60
CA ALA A 182 7.65 33.13 40.42
C ALA A 182 6.48 32.48 39.65
N ARG A 183 6.01 33.16 38.59
CA ARG A 183 4.98 32.69 37.65
C ARG A 183 5.55 32.07 36.39
N ALA A 184 6.86 32.18 36.17
CA ALA A 184 7.54 31.57 35.04
C ALA A 184 7.11 30.10 34.89
N TYR A 185 7.00 29.64 33.65
CA TYR A 185 6.69 28.25 33.30
C TYR A 185 7.90 27.34 33.56
N ASP A 186 8.45 27.40 34.78
CA ASP A 186 9.52 26.56 35.25
C ASP A 186 9.04 25.12 35.38
N LEU A 187 9.89 24.17 34.99
CA LEU A 187 9.59 22.76 35.17
C LEU A 187 9.48 22.45 36.67
N PRO A 188 8.51 21.62 37.10
CA PRO A 188 8.34 21.20 38.48
C PRO A 188 9.63 20.62 39.07
N LYS A 189 9.81 20.72 40.39
CA LYS A 189 11.01 20.21 41.05
C LYS A 189 11.14 18.71 40.84
N GLU A 190 10.02 18.02 40.88
CA GLU A 190 9.81 16.59 40.68
C GLU A 190 10.35 16.14 39.31
N PHE A 191 10.09 16.91 38.25
CA PHE A 191 10.60 16.66 36.90
C PHE A 191 12.12 16.93 36.79
N LYS A 192 12.64 17.87 37.60
CA LYS A 192 14.07 18.21 37.69
C LYS A 192 14.87 17.21 38.54
N THR A 193 14.27 16.61 39.59
CA THR A 193 14.97 15.78 40.58
C THR A 193 14.45 14.34 40.59
N SER A 194 14.99 13.48 39.72
CA SER A 194 14.77 12.02 39.79
C SER A 194 16.06 11.19 40.02
N GLU A 195 17.08 11.77 40.64
CA GLU A 195 18.34 11.07 40.99
C GLU A 195 18.24 10.17 42.23
N LYS A 196 17.02 9.87 42.72
CA LYS A 196 16.77 8.97 43.86
C LYS A 196 15.99 7.71 43.49
N ALA A 197 16.39 7.06 42.40
CA ALA A 197 16.07 5.66 42.12
C ALA A 197 17.39 4.84 42.14
N GLY A 198 17.74 4.31 43.31
CA GLY A 198 18.99 3.60 43.50
C GLY A 198 18.96 2.17 42.94
N THR A 199 19.87 1.88 42.00
CA THR A 199 20.62 0.61 41.85
C THR A 199 19.89 -0.76 41.95
N LYS A 200 18.57 -0.81 41.79
CA LYS A 200 17.79 -2.02 41.47
C LYS A 200 16.91 -1.70 40.26
N ALA A 201 17.09 -2.47 39.17
CA ALA A 201 16.43 -2.26 37.87
C ALA A 201 14.89 -2.25 38.01
N MET A 202 14.07 -1.49 37.26
CA MET A 202 14.11 -0.90 35.89
C MET A 202 13.51 0.55 35.92
N PRO A 203 13.25 1.31 34.81
CA PRO A 203 13.33 0.99 33.37
C PRO A 203 14.02 2.04 32.47
N ASN A 204 14.02 1.77 31.16
CA ASN A 204 14.16 2.81 30.13
C ASN A 204 12.88 3.63 30.10
N GLU A 205 12.92 4.89 30.58
CA GLU A 205 11.70 5.69 30.79
C GLU A 205 11.78 7.06 30.09
N LEU A 206 10.81 7.36 29.24
CA LEU A 206 10.62 8.67 28.64
C LEU A 206 9.71 9.48 29.55
N HIS A 207 10.13 10.70 29.94
CA HIS A 207 9.26 11.67 30.60
C HIS A 207 9.12 12.91 29.74
N VAL A 208 7.89 13.39 29.58
CA VAL A 208 7.55 14.60 28.84
C VAL A 208 6.72 15.52 29.73
N TYR A 209 7.12 16.79 29.80
CA TYR A 209 6.36 17.86 30.43
C TYR A 209 5.85 18.81 29.35
N LEU A 210 4.55 18.77 29.09
CA LEU A 210 3.86 19.61 28.12
C LEU A 210 3.58 20.98 28.76
N VAL A 211 4.26 22.01 28.29
CA VAL A 211 4.14 23.35 28.88
C VAL A 211 2.96 24.12 28.26
N ARG A 212 3.07 24.47 26.98
CA ARG A 212 2.17 25.41 26.29
C ARG A 212 2.33 25.36 24.77
N ALA A 213 1.40 25.95 24.03
CA ALA A 213 1.57 26.28 22.62
C ALA A 213 1.27 27.77 22.35
N ARG A 214 1.57 28.23 21.14
CA ARG A 214 1.28 29.60 20.67
C ARG A 214 1.13 29.67 19.16
N ASP A 215 0.45 30.72 18.71
CA ASP A 215 0.17 31.02 17.29
C ASP A 215 -0.50 29.86 16.54
N LEU A 216 -1.38 29.09 17.22
CA LEU A 216 -2.10 27.98 16.61
C LEU A 216 -3.04 28.46 15.48
N GLU A 217 -3.24 27.61 14.47
CA GLU A 217 -4.18 27.87 13.36
C GLU A 217 -5.61 27.76 13.91
N ALA A 218 -6.41 28.83 13.81
CA ALA A 218 -7.81 28.79 14.23
C ALA A 218 -8.65 28.03 13.20
N MET A 219 -9.27 26.92 13.61
CA MET A 219 -10.15 26.12 12.74
C MET A 219 -11.61 26.56 12.91
N ASP A 220 -12.04 26.89 14.13
CA ASP A 220 -13.37 27.45 14.39
C ASP A 220 -13.49 28.89 13.89
N SER A 221 -14.38 29.11 12.91
CA SER A 221 -14.75 30.44 12.41
C SER A 221 -16.27 30.63 12.40
N GLY A 222 -16.81 31.08 13.54
CA GLY A 222 -18.24 31.38 13.70
C GLY A 222 -18.65 32.74 13.11
N LEU A 223 -19.84 32.81 12.51
CA LEU A 223 -20.35 33.94 11.71
C LEU A 223 -20.36 35.33 12.39
N LEU A 224 -20.27 35.39 13.73
CA LEU A 224 -20.20 36.63 14.54
C LEU A 224 -19.11 36.59 15.64
N GLY A 225 -18.17 35.63 15.60
CA GLY A 225 -17.17 35.41 16.64
C GLY A 225 -15.73 35.73 16.22
N LYS A 226 -14.84 35.99 17.19
CA LYS A 226 -13.39 35.88 16.94
C LYS A 226 -13.07 34.41 16.64
N ALA A 227 -12.29 34.16 15.59
CA ALA A 227 -11.84 32.81 15.25
C ALA A 227 -11.03 32.19 16.41
N SER A 228 -11.25 30.91 16.68
CA SER A 228 -10.69 30.20 17.83
C SER A 228 -10.37 28.74 17.50
N SER A 229 -9.92 28.01 18.51
CA SER A 229 -9.80 26.54 18.52
C SER A 229 -9.90 26.05 19.95
N ASP A 230 -10.24 24.78 20.10
CA ASP A 230 -10.34 24.01 21.34
C ASP A 230 -9.17 22.98 21.46
N PRO A 231 -7.88 23.40 21.47
CA PRO A 231 -6.75 22.50 21.24
C PRO A 231 -6.55 21.40 22.30
N ILE A 232 -6.20 20.23 21.79
CA ILE A 232 -5.73 19.05 22.52
C ILE A 232 -4.40 18.56 21.92
N VAL A 233 -3.51 18.00 22.75
CA VAL A 233 -2.22 17.44 22.32
C VAL A 233 -2.25 15.93 22.49
N VAL A 234 -1.92 15.21 21.43
CA VAL A 234 -1.68 13.76 21.43
C VAL A 234 -0.18 13.51 21.39
N LEU A 235 0.32 12.78 22.39
CA LEU A 235 1.72 12.37 22.53
C LEU A 235 1.79 10.86 22.29
N ASP A 236 2.39 10.43 21.18
CA ASP A 236 2.54 9.01 20.83
C ASP A 236 4.01 8.59 20.78
N VAL A 237 4.31 7.43 21.34
CA VAL A 237 5.58 6.75 21.17
C VAL A 237 5.34 5.25 21.05
N MET A 238 5.89 4.63 20.00
CA MET A 238 5.74 3.19 19.71
C MET A 238 4.26 2.71 19.68
N GLY A 239 3.32 3.57 19.28
CA GLY A 239 1.88 3.26 19.26
C GLY A 239 1.19 3.31 20.63
N THR A 240 1.85 3.83 21.66
CA THR A 240 1.23 4.15 22.96
C THR A 240 0.98 5.65 23.06
N SER A 241 -0.27 6.05 22.86
CA SER A 241 -0.68 7.46 22.82
C SER A 241 -1.32 7.93 24.13
N PHE A 242 -0.95 9.12 24.60
CA PHE A 242 -1.65 9.86 25.65
C PHE A 242 -2.22 11.17 25.09
N LYS A 243 -3.32 11.65 25.69
CA LYS A 243 -3.93 12.95 25.33
C LYS A 243 -3.86 13.92 26.51
N SER A 244 -3.59 15.19 26.23
CA SER A 244 -3.65 16.28 27.21
C SER A 244 -5.08 16.65 27.59
N THR A 245 -5.25 17.53 28.58
CA THR A 245 -6.54 18.21 28.75
C THR A 245 -6.86 19.10 27.54
N GLN A 246 -8.13 19.22 27.19
CA GLN A 246 -8.65 20.19 26.22
C GLN A 246 -8.55 21.61 26.80
N LYS A 247 -8.13 22.60 26.00
CA LYS A 247 -8.28 24.03 26.34
C LYS A 247 -9.30 24.63 25.38
N LYS A 248 -10.27 25.40 25.87
CA LYS A 248 -11.36 25.91 25.03
C LYS A 248 -11.12 27.33 24.56
N LYS A 249 -11.36 27.58 23.27
CA LYS A 249 -11.28 28.87 22.56
C LYS A 249 -9.98 29.62 22.78
N GLU A 250 -8.85 28.91 22.71
CA GLU A 250 -7.53 29.42 23.05
C GLU A 250 -6.49 28.99 22.00
N LEU A 251 -5.81 29.98 21.40
CA LEU A 251 -4.75 29.78 20.39
C LEU A 251 -3.34 29.80 20.99
N ASN A 252 -3.22 30.15 22.28
CA ASN A 252 -1.99 30.15 23.07
C ASN A 252 -2.15 29.31 24.35
N PRO A 253 -2.56 28.03 24.25
CA PRO A 253 -2.95 27.20 25.39
C PRO A 253 -1.78 26.88 26.32
N VAL A 254 -2.10 26.71 27.61
CA VAL A 254 -1.17 26.33 28.68
C VAL A 254 -1.70 25.08 29.39
N TRP A 255 -0.89 24.02 29.42
CA TRP A 255 -1.26 22.72 29.98
C TRP A 255 -0.59 22.47 31.33
N LEU A 256 0.75 22.53 31.38
CA LEU A 256 1.56 22.21 32.55
C LEU A 256 1.38 20.76 33.03
N GLU A 257 1.28 19.84 32.08
CA GLU A 257 0.97 18.42 32.29
C GLU A 257 2.21 17.53 32.12
N SER A 258 2.33 16.49 32.94
CA SER A 258 3.45 15.54 32.93
C SER A 258 2.98 14.16 32.48
N PHE A 259 3.78 13.52 31.65
CA PHE A 259 3.53 12.18 31.09
C PHE A 259 4.81 11.34 31.18
N SER A 260 4.66 10.04 31.40
CA SER A 260 5.78 9.09 31.51
C SER A 260 5.44 7.78 30.80
N TRP A 261 6.43 7.18 30.13
CA TRP A 261 6.31 5.90 29.41
C TRP A 261 7.54 5.04 29.65
N ALA A 262 7.38 3.73 29.80
CA ALA A 262 8.47 2.80 29.55
C ALA A 262 8.72 2.71 28.03
N VAL A 263 9.90 3.16 27.56
CA VAL A 263 10.29 3.12 26.14
C VAL A 263 11.71 2.57 26.03
N GLU A 264 11.82 1.41 25.40
CA GLU A 264 13.01 0.55 25.44
C GLU A 264 13.81 0.51 24.14
N ASP A 265 13.27 1.10 23.07
CA ASP A 265 13.93 1.33 21.78
C ASP A 265 14.53 2.75 21.75
N ASP A 266 15.83 2.85 21.43
CA ASP A 266 16.58 4.10 21.41
C ASP A 266 16.47 4.86 20.08
N GLU A 267 16.02 4.18 19.01
CA GLU A 267 15.66 4.77 17.72
C GLU A 267 14.17 5.19 17.64
N ALA A 268 13.40 4.97 18.72
CA ALA A 268 12.01 5.38 18.80
C ALA A 268 11.84 6.91 18.59
N ILE A 269 10.67 7.31 18.12
CA ILE A 269 10.30 8.71 17.87
C ILE A 269 9.06 9.03 18.70
N LEU A 270 9.14 10.08 19.51
CA LEU A 270 7.98 10.72 20.10
C LEU A 270 7.32 11.61 19.04
N GLU A 271 6.14 11.22 18.58
CA GLU A 271 5.28 12.03 17.72
C GLU A 271 4.36 12.88 18.60
N VAL A 272 4.29 14.17 18.31
CA VAL A 272 3.49 15.16 19.04
C VAL A 272 2.54 15.80 18.05
N VAL A 273 1.24 15.53 18.18
CA VAL A 273 0.19 16.06 17.31
C VAL A 273 -0.67 17.03 18.12
N VAL A 274 -1.00 18.18 17.53
CA VAL A 274 -1.98 19.12 18.05
C VAL A 274 -3.21 19.03 17.17
N GLU A 275 -4.35 18.76 17.80
CA GLU A 275 -5.66 18.64 17.17
C GLU A 275 -6.61 19.67 17.76
N ASP A 276 -7.58 20.12 16.97
CA ASP A 276 -8.72 20.89 17.43
C ASP A 276 -9.80 19.92 17.89
N TYR A 277 -10.35 20.08 19.10
CA TYR A 277 -11.31 19.11 19.64
C TYR A 277 -12.73 19.41 19.17
N ASP A 278 -13.29 18.49 18.38
CA ASP A 278 -14.60 18.61 17.75
C ASP A 278 -15.53 17.44 18.10
N LEU A 279 -16.83 17.74 18.23
CA LEU A 279 -17.86 16.74 18.55
C LEU A 279 -17.99 15.62 17.50
N THR A 280 -17.59 15.87 16.25
CA THR A 280 -17.75 14.95 15.12
C THR A 280 -16.43 14.42 14.55
N GLY A 281 -15.30 14.75 15.18
CA GLY A 281 -13.96 14.31 14.76
C GLY A 281 -12.97 15.47 14.70
N ASN A 282 -11.86 15.33 15.41
CA ASN A 282 -10.88 16.38 15.63
C ASN A 282 -10.14 16.85 14.36
N ASP A 283 -9.91 18.15 14.24
CA ASP A 283 -9.26 18.75 13.08
C ASP A 283 -7.73 18.88 13.26
N PHE A 284 -6.93 18.60 12.22
CA PHE A 284 -5.47 18.58 12.34
C PHE A 284 -4.86 20.00 12.34
N MET A 285 -4.35 20.45 13.50
CA MET A 285 -3.69 21.75 13.64
C MET A 285 -2.20 21.67 13.29
N GLY A 286 -1.50 20.62 13.70
CA GLY A 286 -0.08 20.46 13.34
C GLY A 286 0.63 19.33 14.09
N ARG A 287 1.87 19.02 13.68
CA ARG A 287 2.68 17.99 14.36
C ARG A 287 4.16 18.32 14.45
N THR A 288 4.86 17.70 15.38
CA THR A 288 6.33 17.65 15.45
C THR A 288 6.78 16.26 15.89
N SER A 289 8.03 15.91 15.61
CA SER A 289 8.58 14.57 15.84
C SER A 289 9.94 14.70 16.53
N ILE A 290 10.17 13.95 17.61
CA ILE A 290 11.36 14.05 18.47
C ILE A 290 11.99 12.65 18.60
N PRO A 291 13.12 12.36 17.93
CA PRO A 291 13.81 11.08 18.06
C PRO A 291 14.41 10.91 19.46
N LEU A 292 14.15 9.80 20.15
CA LEU A 292 14.58 9.60 21.54
C LEU A 292 16.11 9.56 21.68
N LYS A 293 16.81 9.15 20.62
CA LYS A 293 18.27 9.27 20.48
C LYS A 293 18.82 10.66 20.80
N THR A 294 18.06 11.75 20.53
CA THR A 294 18.50 13.12 20.88
C THR A 294 18.42 13.42 22.38
N LEU A 295 17.70 12.59 23.15
CA LEU A 295 17.51 12.68 24.61
C LEU A 295 18.39 11.68 25.38
N SER A 296 19.23 10.91 24.68
CA SER A 296 20.05 9.81 25.22
C SER A 296 21.12 10.25 26.23
N ASP A 297 21.44 11.55 26.29
CA ASP A 297 22.36 12.13 27.29
C ASP A 297 21.75 12.25 28.70
N ARG A 298 20.50 11.80 28.87
CA ARG A 298 19.70 11.81 30.10
C ARG A 298 19.42 13.20 30.69
N LYS A 299 19.71 14.28 29.94
CA LYS A 299 19.40 15.64 30.35
C LYS A 299 17.95 16.00 30.02
N ILE A 300 17.51 17.12 30.56
CA ILE A 300 16.23 17.73 30.22
C ILE A 300 16.43 18.63 29.00
N HIS A 301 15.80 18.26 27.89
CA HIS A 301 15.75 19.06 26.66
C HIS A 301 14.43 19.79 26.60
N ARG A 302 14.45 21.10 26.85
CA ARG A 302 13.28 21.98 26.70
C ARG A 302 13.48 22.92 25.53
N GLN A 303 12.52 22.97 24.62
CA GLN A 303 12.58 23.88 23.48
C GLN A 303 11.19 24.12 22.85
N TRP A 304 11.12 25.18 22.03
CA TRP A 304 9.98 25.44 21.15
C TRP A 304 10.09 24.64 19.86
N HIS A 305 9.24 23.65 19.68
CA HIS A 305 9.11 22.90 18.43
C HIS A 305 8.14 23.61 17.48
N ARG A 306 8.50 23.69 16.19
CA ARG A 306 7.61 24.22 15.15
C ARG A 306 6.65 23.13 14.70
N LEU A 307 5.35 23.48 14.61
CA LEU A 307 4.34 22.57 14.10
C LEU A 307 4.35 22.54 12.56
N LEU A 308 4.33 21.32 12.02
CA LEU A 308 4.40 20.97 10.61
C LEU A 308 3.07 20.41 10.11
N GLY A 309 2.91 20.36 8.79
CA GLY A 309 1.77 19.71 8.13
C GLY A 309 1.75 18.17 8.27
N PRO A 310 0.69 17.52 7.77
CA PRO A 310 0.55 16.06 7.79
C PRO A 310 1.68 15.33 7.03
N LYS A 311 1.85 14.03 7.29
CA LYS A 311 2.80 13.20 6.53
C LYS A 311 2.37 13.13 5.06
N LEU A 312 3.26 13.52 4.13
CA LEU A 312 3.01 13.41 2.69
C LEU A 312 2.98 11.94 2.28
N LYS A 313 1.93 11.51 1.56
CA LYS A 313 1.91 10.19 0.91
C LYS A 313 2.76 10.22 -0.36
N LYS A 314 3.37 9.09 -0.75
CA LYS A 314 4.12 8.96 -2.02
C LYS A 314 3.24 9.49 -3.18
N GLY A 315 3.76 10.44 -3.95
CA GLY A 315 3.07 11.05 -5.10
C GLY A 315 2.33 12.37 -4.84
N GLN A 316 2.13 12.82 -3.60
CA GLN A 316 1.49 14.12 -3.34
C GLN A 316 2.45 15.31 -3.53
N LYS A 317 1.98 16.36 -4.22
CA LYS A 317 2.70 17.64 -4.34
C LYS A 317 2.79 18.33 -2.97
N LYS A 318 3.95 18.92 -2.66
CA LYS A 318 4.14 19.72 -1.44
C LYS A 318 3.15 20.89 -1.41
N GLN A 319 2.30 20.95 -0.38
CA GLN A 319 1.43 22.09 -0.12
C GLN A 319 2.27 23.33 0.29
N PRO A 320 1.75 24.57 0.09
CA PRO A 320 2.40 25.77 0.57
C PRO A 320 2.57 25.74 2.10
N VAL A 321 3.65 26.34 2.59
CA VAL A 321 4.01 26.33 4.02
C VAL A 321 3.09 27.25 4.82
N LYS A 322 1.93 26.73 5.24
CA LYS A 322 1.09 27.36 6.26
C LYS A 322 1.87 27.54 7.58
N LYS A 323 1.63 28.66 8.28
CA LYS A 323 2.04 28.83 9.68
C LYS A 323 1.03 28.09 10.55
N ARG A 324 1.52 27.21 11.44
CA ARG A 324 0.71 26.29 12.28
C ARG A 324 1.02 26.41 13.78
N GLY A 325 1.69 27.49 14.17
CA GLY A 325 2.13 27.70 15.55
C GLY A 325 3.37 26.91 15.98
N ARG A 326 3.60 26.92 17.30
CA ARG A 326 4.70 26.24 17.99
C ARG A 326 4.24 25.66 19.32
N ILE A 327 4.93 24.64 19.80
CA ILE A 327 4.69 23.97 21.09
C ILE A 327 5.97 23.94 21.95
N ASP A 328 5.85 24.30 23.22
CA ASP A 328 6.91 24.27 24.25
C ASP A 328 6.70 23.03 25.11
N LEU A 329 7.69 22.14 25.10
CA LEU A 329 7.72 20.95 25.94
C LEU A 329 9.15 20.72 26.43
N ALA A 330 9.26 20.03 27.56
CA ALA A 330 10.52 19.50 28.05
C ALA A 330 10.46 17.98 28.04
N ALA A 331 11.46 17.33 27.43
CA ALA A 331 11.58 15.88 27.41
C ALA A 331 12.91 15.45 28.03
N ARG A 332 12.91 14.29 28.69
CA ARG A 332 14.10 13.61 29.21
C ARG A 332 13.90 12.11 29.09
N TRP A 333 14.96 11.37 28.75
CA TRP A 333 14.87 9.92 28.60
C TRP A 333 15.91 9.25 29.50
N VAL A 334 15.43 8.41 30.42
CA VAL A 334 16.25 7.66 31.38
C VAL A 334 16.69 6.37 30.72
N HIS A 335 17.65 6.45 29.80
CA HIS A 335 18.14 5.27 29.08
C HIS A 335 19.15 4.46 29.89
N ASN A 336 18.88 3.18 30.15
CA ASN A 336 19.82 2.19 30.64
C ASN A 336 20.14 1.14 29.54
N PRO A 337 21.20 1.33 28.75
CA PRO A 337 21.54 0.43 27.63
C PRO A 337 21.84 -1.01 28.06
N LYS A 338 22.12 -1.27 29.35
CA LYS A 338 22.31 -2.64 29.86
C LYS A 338 21.00 -3.45 29.96
N LEU A 339 19.85 -2.80 29.85
CA LEU A 339 18.53 -3.42 29.83
C LEU A 339 17.95 -3.49 28.40
N VAL A 340 18.62 -2.89 27.42
CA VAL A 340 18.26 -3.03 26.01
C VAL A 340 18.93 -4.29 25.48
N VAL A 341 18.12 -5.26 25.06
CA VAL A 341 18.62 -6.37 24.24
C VAL A 341 18.92 -5.79 22.84
N PRO A 342 20.18 -5.84 22.37
CA PRO A 342 20.52 -5.36 21.03
C PRO A 342 19.91 -6.30 19.98
N LEU A 343 19.57 -5.75 18.81
CA LEU A 343 19.19 -6.58 17.67
C LEU A 343 20.39 -7.42 17.21
N PRO A 344 20.20 -8.66 16.76
CA PRO A 344 21.27 -9.49 16.24
C PRO A 344 21.80 -8.93 14.91
N PRO A 345 23.08 -9.11 14.55
CA PRO A 345 23.67 -8.57 13.31
C PRO A 345 22.88 -8.93 12.05
N GLU A 346 22.26 -10.11 12.04
CA GLU A 346 21.39 -10.61 10.99
C GLU A 346 20.25 -9.63 10.66
N LEU A 347 19.60 -9.04 11.68
CA LEU A 347 18.53 -8.05 11.52
C LEU A 347 19.04 -6.63 11.28
N GLN A 348 20.26 -6.30 11.73
CA GLN A 348 20.88 -4.99 11.50
C GLN A 348 21.48 -4.83 10.10
N ALA A 349 21.91 -5.93 9.47
CA ALA A 349 22.53 -5.91 8.16
C ALA A 349 21.56 -5.34 7.10
N SER A 350 21.98 -4.25 6.46
CA SER A 350 21.25 -3.59 5.38
C SER A 350 21.22 -4.43 4.10
N GLU A 351 22.25 -5.24 3.88
CA GLU A 351 22.42 -6.12 2.72
C GLU A 351 23.43 -7.25 3.05
N LEU A 352 23.71 -8.13 2.07
CA LEU A 352 24.69 -9.24 2.09
C LEU A 352 24.28 -10.53 2.81
N HIS A 353 23.84 -11.50 2.02
CA HIS A 353 24.60 -12.67 1.56
C HIS A 353 23.74 -13.38 0.50
N PHE A 354 24.36 -13.87 -0.58
CA PHE A 354 23.65 -14.23 -1.83
C PHE A 354 23.22 -15.70 -1.98
N ASP A 355 23.52 -16.54 -0.99
CA ASP A 355 22.90 -17.86 -0.82
C ASP A 355 21.71 -17.75 0.13
N ARG A 356 20.58 -17.27 -0.38
CA ARG A 356 19.36 -17.08 0.42
C ARG A 356 18.11 -17.66 -0.24
N PRO A 357 17.20 -18.24 0.58
CA PRO A 357 15.98 -18.89 0.13
C PRO A 357 14.92 -17.89 -0.35
N ALA A 358 13.69 -18.38 -0.46
CA ALA A 358 12.45 -17.66 -0.74
C ALA A 358 12.24 -16.38 0.09
N ASN A 359 11.12 -15.69 -0.16
CA ASN A 359 10.40 -14.90 0.84
C ASN A 359 10.65 -15.42 2.28
N GLU A 360 11.15 -14.56 3.17
CA GLU A 360 11.63 -14.95 4.50
C GLU A 360 11.04 -14.02 5.56
N VAL A 361 10.42 -14.57 6.62
CA VAL A 361 10.14 -13.82 7.84
C VAL A 361 11.22 -14.10 8.86
N GLN A 362 11.93 -13.06 9.25
CA GLN A 362 13.01 -13.11 10.24
C GLN A 362 12.49 -12.61 11.57
N ILE A 363 12.67 -13.40 12.62
CA ILE A 363 12.03 -13.20 13.91
C ILE A 363 13.11 -13.23 14.99
N PHE A 364 13.29 -12.13 15.70
CA PHE A 364 14.10 -12.10 16.91
C PHE A 364 13.17 -12.03 18.12
N LEU A 365 13.15 -13.14 18.86
CA LEU A 365 12.42 -13.30 20.11
C LEU A 365 13.22 -12.64 21.23
N VAL A 366 12.79 -11.46 21.65
CA VAL A 366 13.52 -10.67 22.64
C VAL A 366 13.26 -11.24 24.04
N ARG A 367 12.01 -11.13 24.50
CA ARG A 367 11.56 -11.51 25.85
C ARG A 367 10.03 -11.52 25.97
N ALA A 368 9.51 -12.03 27.08
CA ALA A 368 8.13 -11.81 27.50
C ALA A 368 8.06 -11.02 28.81
N ALA A 369 6.86 -10.55 29.16
CA ALA A 369 6.58 -9.95 30.47
C ALA A 369 5.17 -10.27 30.94
N GLY A 370 5.04 -10.56 32.24
CA GLY A 370 3.76 -10.82 32.90
C GLY A 370 3.04 -12.07 32.41
N LEU A 371 3.77 -13.12 32.04
CA LEU A 371 3.18 -14.40 31.64
C LEU A 371 2.37 -15.03 32.80
N PRO A 372 1.31 -15.81 32.50
CA PRO A 372 0.51 -16.49 33.52
C PRO A 372 1.33 -17.58 34.23
N VAL A 373 0.97 -17.86 35.49
CA VAL A 373 1.47 -19.02 36.26
C VAL A 373 0.53 -20.20 36.01
N MET A 374 1.04 -21.25 35.35
CA MET A 374 0.35 -22.54 35.28
C MET A 374 0.87 -23.51 36.35
N ASP A 375 2.19 -23.50 36.55
CA ASP A 375 2.92 -24.39 37.46
C ASP A 375 2.75 -23.97 38.94
N ARG A 376 1.61 -24.37 39.56
CA ARG A 376 1.24 -24.01 40.94
C ARG A 376 1.61 -25.09 41.95
N HIS A 377 2.54 -24.79 42.84
CA HIS A 377 2.81 -25.65 44.00
C HIS A 377 1.72 -25.53 45.07
N LEU A 378 1.16 -26.67 45.48
CA LEU A 378 0.01 -26.79 46.41
C LEU A 378 0.24 -26.17 47.81
N MET A 379 1.51 -25.92 48.18
CA MET A 379 1.93 -25.53 49.53
C MET A 379 2.72 -24.20 49.59
N SER A 380 2.83 -23.44 48.49
CA SER A 380 3.54 -22.14 48.46
C SER A 380 2.69 -21.01 47.87
N LYS A 381 2.85 -19.78 48.37
CA LYS A 381 2.21 -18.55 47.83
C LYS A 381 2.79 -18.09 46.49
N GLY A 382 3.50 -18.96 45.78
CA GLY A 382 4.13 -18.68 44.49
C GLY A 382 4.15 -19.95 43.65
N GLY A 383 3.97 -19.74 42.35
CA GLY A 383 4.17 -20.73 41.29
C GLY A 383 4.94 -20.06 40.15
N SER A 384 5.27 -20.84 39.13
CA SER A 384 6.09 -20.41 38.00
C SER A 384 5.51 -20.92 36.68
N SER A 385 6.30 -20.82 35.61
CA SER A 385 6.11 -21.49 34.33
C SER A 385 7.49 -21.66 33.69
N ASP A 386 7.64 -22.67 32.83
CA ASP A 386 8.78 -22.96 31.97
C ASP A 386 8.45 -22.57 30.51
N PRO A 387 8.23 -21.27 30.18
CA PRO A 387 7.72 -20.85 28.88
C PRO A 387 8.61 -21.22 27.69
N VAL A 388 7.94 -21.61 26.61
CA VAL A 388 8.46 -21.85 25.27
C VAL A 388 7.57 -21.14 24.24
N VAL A 389 8.17 -20.64 23.17
CA VAL A 389 7.48 -19.93 22.09
C VAL A 389 7.61 -20.70 20.78
N THR A 390 6.50 -20.99 20.13
CA THR A 390 6.46 -21.61 18.79
C THR A 390 5.92 -20.61 17.76
N PHE A 391 6.71 -20.42 16.71
CA PHE A 391 6.40 -19.64 15.51
C PHE A 391 5.92 -20.59 14.43
N SER A 392 4.84 -20.25 13.72
CA SER A 392 4.28 -21.05 12.63
C SER A 392 3.80 -20.14 11.50
N CYS A 393 4.25 -20.38 10.27
CA CYS A 393 3.87 -19.60 9.08
C CYS A 393 3.90 -20.49 7.83
N CYS A 394 2.85 -20.49 7.01
CA CYS A 394 2.71 -21.33 5.79
C CYS A 394 2.94 -22.86 5.93
N GLY A 395 3.12 -23.39 7.14
CA GLY A 395 3.45 -24.80 7.42
C GLY A 395 4.84 -24.97 8.04
N GLU A 396 5.74 -24.02 7.79
CA GLU A 396 7.04 -23.89 8.46
C GLU A 396 6.85 -23.58 9.95
N LYS A 397 7.73 -24.14 10.79
CA LYS A 397 7.71 -23.94 12.25
C LYS A 397 9.11 -23.80 12.83
N ALA A 398 9.22 -22.92 13.83
CA ALA A 398 10.40 -22.79 14.68
C ALA A 398 9.97 -22.66 16.14
N THR A 399 10.79 -23.15 17.06
CA THR A 399 10.50 -23.12 18.51
C THR A 399 11.72 -22.59 19.25
N SER A 400 11.49 -21.75 20.26
CA SER A 400 12.53 -21.19 21.12
C SER A 400 13.12 -22.22 22.08
N SER A 401 14.18 -21.85 22.80
CA SER A 401 14.56 -22.55 24.02
C SER A 401 13.50 -22.40 25.11
N ILE A 402 13.51 -23.33 26.07
CA ILE A 402 12.63 -23.34 27.25
C ILE A 402 13.31 -22.53 28.36
N LYS A 403 12.62 -21.55 28.95
CA LYS A 403 13.17 -20.72 30.05
C LYS A 403 12.54 -21.14 31.36
N LYS A 404 13.29 -21.83 32.20
CA LYS A 404 12.73 -22.46 33.40
C LYS A 404 12.36 -21.46 34.50
N LYS A 405 11.16 -21.61 35.03
CA LYS A 405 10.59 -20.89 36.18
C LYS A 405 10.61 -19.37 36.08
N ASP A 406 10.35 -18.84 34.90
CA ASP A 406 10.41 -17.40 34.61
C ASP A 406 9.13 -16.90 33.93
N LEU A 407 8.53 -15.84 34.49
CA LEU A 407 7.32 -15.19 33.96
C LEU A 407 7.65 -13.91 33.16
N ASN A 408 8.92 -13.50 33.16
CA ASN A 408 9.44 -12.39 32.35
C ASN A 408 10.72 -12.83 31.59
N PRO A 409 10.69 -14.00 30.91
CA PRO A 409 11.86 -14.63 30.31
C PRO A 409 12.50 -13.77 29.23
N GLN A 410 13.82 -13.75 29.19
CA GLN A 410 14.60 -13.21 28.08
C GLN A 410 15.22 -14.35 27.26
N TRP A 411 14.86 -14.41 25.97
CA TRP A 411 15.45 -15.37 25.03
C TRP A 411 16.65 -14.76 24.31
N ALA A 412 16.45 -13.61 23.67
CA ALA A 412 17.41 -13.03 22.72
C ALA A 412 17.80 -14.04 21.61
N GLU A 413 16.80 -14.73 21.06
CA GLU A 413 16.95 -15.82 20.10
C GLU A 413 16.47 -15.42 18.70
N TYR A 414 17.24 -15.76 17.67
CA TYR A 414 16.92 -15.49 16.28
C TYR A 414 16.36 -16.75 15.60
N HIS A 415 15.27 -16.58 14.85
CA HIS A 415 14.63 -17.59 14.03
C HIS A 415 14.32 -17.01 12.64
N SER A 416 14.19 -17.89 11.64
CA SER A 416 13.69 -17.54 10.32
C SER A 416 12.74 -18.62 9.82
N LEU A 417 11.65 -18.22 9.16
CA LEU A 417 10.72 -19.11 8.48
C LEU A 417 10.62 -18.70 7.01
N LEU A 418 10.48 -19.69 6.12
CA LEU A 418 10.20 -19.45 4.71
C LEU A 418 8.70 -19.24 4.50
N VAL A 419 8.34 -18.25 3.71
CA VAL A 419 6.96 -17.77 3.59
C VAL A 419 6.55 -17.77 2.13
N GLU A 420 6.03 -18.90 1.67
CA GLU A 420 5.68 -19.09 0.27
C GLU A 420 4.55 -18.18 -0.26
N GLU A 421 3.78 -17.56 0.64
CA GLU A 421 2.56 -16.80 0.34
C GLU A 421 2.66 -15.35 0.81
N ASP A 422 2.44 -14.38 -0.09
CA ASP A 422 2.44 -12.94 0.25
C ASP A 422 1.25 -12.51 1.14
N ASP A 423 0.27 -13.40 1.37
CA ASP A 423 -0.87 -13.25 2.28
C ASP A 423 -0.78 -14.14 3.53
N ALA A 424 0.44 -14.55 3.91
CA ALA A 424 0.67 -15.37 5.08
C ALA A 424 0.42 -14.62 6.41
N GLU A 425 -0.02 -15.38 7.41
CA GLU A 425 -0.06 -14.97 8.80
C GLU A 425 1.00 -15.73 9.60
N LEU A 426 1.82 -14.99 10.36
CA LEU A 426 2.69 -15.55 11.38
C LEU A 426 1.89 -15.76 12.66
N LEU A 427 1.60 -17.03 12.98
CA LEU A 427 1.06 -17.42 14.28
C LEU A 427 2.22 -17.60 15.27
N VAL A 428 2.10 -16.97 16.43
CA VAL A 428 3.03 -17.15 17.55
C VAL A 428 2.24 -17.66 18.76
N VAL A 429 2.65 -18.80 19.29
CA VAL A 429 2.04 -19.46 20.45
C VAL A 429 3.06 -19.52 21.58
N VAL A 430 2.63 -19.16 22.79
CA VAL A 430 3.40 -19.31 24.03
C VAL A 430 2.75 -20.41 24.85
N GLU A 431 3.53 -21.39 25.26
CA GLU A 431 3.10 -22.52 26.07
C GLU A 431 4.05 -22.74 27.25
N ASP A 432 3.55 -23.33 28.31
CA ASP A 432 4.31 -23.78 29.48
C ASP A 432 4.82 -25.20 29.18
N TYR A 433 6.14 -25.41 29.18
CA TYR A 433 6.70 -26.70 28.76
C TYR A 433 6.59 -27.75 29.85
N ASP A 434 5.81 -28.79 29.59
CA ASP A 434 5.43 -29.79 30.59
C ASP A 434 5.68 -31.24 30.15
N LEU A 435 5.99 -32.10 31.14
CA LEU A 435 6.29 -33.53 30.92
C LEU A 435 5.11 -34.35 30.35
N MET A 436 3.87 -33.88 30.49
CA MET A 436 2.66 -34.55 30.00
C MET A 436 1.84 -33.69 29.02
N GLY A 437 2.50 -32.79 28.30
CA GLY A 437 1.90 -31.91 27.30
C GLY A 437 1.76 -30.48 27.81
N ASN A 438 2.08 -29.52 26.94
CA ASN A 438 2.25 -28.12 27.31
C ASN A 438 0.93 -27.40 27.62
N ASP A 439 0.93 -26.57 28.67
CA ASP A 439 -0.21 -25.73 29.01
C ASP A 439 -0.20 -24.42 28.20
N PHE A 440 -1.34 -24.04 27.61
CA PHE A 440 -1.39 -22.87 26.73
C PHE A 440 -1.38 -21.54 27.51
N MET A 441 -0.34 -20.73 27.29
CA MET A 441 -0.16 -19.43 27.96
C MET A 441 -0.72 -18.25 27.17
N GLY A 442 -0.74 -18.33 25.84
CA GLY A 442 -1.29 -17.28 24.97
C GLY A 442 -0.88 -17.42 23.51
N GLN A 443 -1.54 -16.69 22.62
CA GLN A 443 -1.13 -16.57 21.22
C GLN A 443 -1.27 -15.15 20.68
N LEU A 444 -0.63 -14.88 19.55
CA LEU A 444 -0.87 -13.72 18.72
C LEU A 444 -0.68 -14.09 17.24
N THR A 445 -1.33 -13.34 16.36
CA THR A 445 -1.23 -13.51 14.91
C THR A 445 -0.76 -12.20 14.30
N ILE A 446 0.20 -12.25 13.37
CA ILE A 446 0.75 -11.10 12.68
C ILE A 446 0.59 -11.32 11.17
N ASP A 447 -0.21 -10.48 10.52
CA ASP A 447 -0.33 -10.43 9.07
C ASP A 447 0.98 -9.93 8.46
N ILE A 448 1.63 -10.74 7.62
CA ILE A 448 2.90 -10.38 6.97
C ILE A 448 2.72 -9.17 6.04
N LYS A 449 1.54 -8.95 5.45
CA LYS A 449 1.26 -7.76 4.63
C LYS A 449 1.26 -6.45 5.42
N SER A 450 1.12 -6.51 6.75
CA SER A 450 1.21 -5.33 7.60
C SER A 450 2.65 -4.85 7.83
N LEU A 451 3.65 -5.68 7.49
CA LEU A 451 5.06 -5.37 7.63
C LEU A 451 5.60 -4.67 6.38
N GLU A 452 6.40 -3.62 6.59
CA GLU A 452 7.11 -2.93 5.50
C GLU A 452 8.33 -3.76 5.05
N ASP A 453 8.50 -3.96 3.74
CA ASP A 453 9.57 -4.82 3.20
C ASP A 453 10.96 -4.37 3.68
N ARG A 454 11.77 -5.34 4.11
CA ARG A 454 13.13 -5.22 4.65
C ARG A 454 13.27 -4.33 5.89
N ARG A 455 12.17 -3.81 6.44
CA ARG A 455 12.16 -3.04 7.68
C ARG A 455 12.00 -3.96 8.89
N VAL A 456 12.72 -3.64 9.97
CA VAL A 456 12.51 -4.26 11.28
C VAL A 456 11.34 -3.54 11.99
N ASP A 457 10.31 -4.30 12.35
CA ASP A 457 9.24 -3.91 13.26
C ASP A 457 9.53 -4.50 14.64
N ARG A 458 9.95 -3.65 15.59
CA ARG A 458 10.23 -4.04 16.99
C ARG A 458 9.19 -3.43 17.92
N ARG A 459 8.43 -4.27 18.64
CA ARG A 459 7.43 -3.82 19.61
C ARG A 459 6.97 -4.92 20.57
N TRP A 460 6.23 -4.49 21.59
CA TRP A 460 5.47 -5.38 22.46
C TRP A 460 4.13 -5.76 21.82
N HIS A 461 3.82 -7.05 21.81
CA HIS A 461 2.55 -7.61 21.36
C HIS A 461 1.82 -8.27 22.55
N VAL A 462 0.53 -7.96 22.73
CA VAL A 462 -0.29 -8.52 23.83
C VAL A 462 -0.82 -9.90 23.45
N LEU A 463 -0.66 -10.88 24.34
CA LEU A 463 -1.12 -12.24 24.12
C LEU A 463 -2.64 -12.38 24.28
N ARG A 464 -3.24 -13.25 23.47
CA ARG A 464 -4.69 -13.49 23.35
C ARG A 464 -5.02 -14.97 23.62
N PRO A 465 -6.25 -15.29 24.08
CA PRO A 465 -6.70 -16.67 24.25
C PRO A 465 -6.93 -17.37 22.90
N LYS A 466 -7.05 -18.71 22.92
CA LYS A 466 -7.41 -19.50 21.73
C LYS A 466 -8.79 -19.07 21.18
N PRO A 467 -9.00 -18.96 19.86
CA PRO A 467 -10.29 -18.51 19.27
C PRO A 467 -11.47 -19.47 19.50
N THR A 468 -11.21 -20.71 19.95
CA THR A 468 -12.20 -21.79 20.01
C THR A 468 -12.67 -22.07 21.43
N LEU A 469 -13.72 -21.37 21.87
CA LEU A 469 -14.89 -21.94 22.58
C LEU A 469 -15.80 -20.82 23.12
N ALA A 470 -17.00 -20.69 22.53
CA ALA A 470 -18.06 -19.92 23.16
C ALA A 470 -18.56 -20.61 24.44
N LYS A 471 -18.84 -19.81 25.48
CA LYS A 471 -19.45 -20.15 26.78
C LYS A 471 -18.52 -20.72 27.87
N LYS A 472 -17.86 -19.81 28.59
CA LYS A 472 -18.16 -19.53 30.00
C LYS A 472 -17.59 -18.17 30.42
N LYS A 473 -18.05 -17.66 31.57
CA LYS A 473 -17.40 -16.54 32.26
C LYS A 473 -16.07 -17.02 32.84
N GLU A 474 -15.02 -17.03 32.04
CA GLU A 474 -13.70 -16.75 32.59
C GLU A 474 -13.50 -15.24 32.52
N GLU A 475 -12.99 -14.67 33.61
CA GLU A 475 -12.48 -13.31 33.64
C GLU A 475 -11.37 -13.18 32.59
N GLU A 476 -11.17 -11.98 32.03
CA GLU A 476 -10.06 -11.74 31.09
C GLU A 476 -8.71 -11.95 31.79
N LYS A 477 -8.24 -13.20 31.77
CA LYS A 477 -6.90 -13.57 32.27
C LYS A 477 -5.88 -12.72 31.52
N LYS A 478 -5.10 -11.94 32.26
CA LYS A 478 -3.95 -11.22 31.71
C LYS A 478 -2.90 -12.26 31.30
N LEU A 479 -2.83 -12.57 30.01
CA LEU A 479 -1.93 -13.58 29.43
C LEU A 479 -0.49 -13.07 29.21
N GLY A 480 -0.20 -11.83 29.63
CA GLY A 480 1.10 -11.19 29.42
C GLY A 480 1.29 -10.63 28.01
N LYS A 481 2.54 -10.30 27.70
CA LYS A 481 2.96 -9.73 26.42
C LYS A 481 4.34 -10.24 26.00
N LEU A 482 4.61 -10.20 24.70
CA LEU A 482 5.84 -10.68 24.06
C LEU A 482 6.51 -9.53 23.30
N GLU A 483 7.80 -9.30 23.49
CA GLU A 483 8.59 -8.37 22.68
C GLU A 483 9.24 -9.13 21.53
N LEU A 484 8.89 -8.74 20.30
CA LEU A 484 9.42 -9.30 19.07
C LEU A 484 10.06 -8.19 18.24
N ALA A 485 11.13 -8.53 17.52
CA ALA A 485 11.63 -7.74 16.40
C ALA A 485 11.55 -8.58 15.13
N ILE A 486 10.71 -8.18 14.19
CA ILE A 486 10.35 -8.96 13.00
C ILE A 486 10.76 -8.19 11.75
N ARG A 487 11.39 -8.86 10.79
CA ARG A 487 11.68 -8.29 9.48
C ARG A 487 11.12 -9.18 8.38
N TRP A 488 10.26 -8.59 7.55
CA TRP A 488 9.84 -9.22 6.30
C TRP A 488 10.93 -9.04 5.24
N LYS A 489 11.21 -10.07 4.45
CA LYS A 489 12.03 -9.99 3.25
C LYS A 489 11.25 -10.56 2.07
N HIS A 490 10.70 -9.67 1.26
CA HIS A 490 10.07 -10.03 -0.01
C HIS A 490 11.14 -10.35 -1.06
N ASN A 491 11.06 -11.56 -1.61
CA ASN A 491 11.91 -12.07 -2.68
C ASN A 491 11.07 -12.95 -3.63
N PRO A 492 10.13 -12.34 -4.39
CA PRO A 492 9.14 -13.08 -5.19
C PRO A 492 9.76 -13.89 -6.33
N GLU A 493 10.95 -13.50 -6.82
CA GLU A 493 11.62 -14.15 -7.95
C GLU A 493 12.19 -15.53 -7.60
N ARG A 494 12.44 -15.83 -6.32
CA ARG A 494 13.19 -17.02 -5.88
C ARG A 494 12.41 -18.01 -5.01
N VAL A 495 11.11 -17.83 -4.81
CA VAL A 495 10.30 -18.79 -4.01
C VAL A 495 10.35 -20.20 -4.62
N ILE A 496 10.27 -20.29 -5.96
CA ILE A 496 10.56 -21.49 -6.74
C ILE A 496 11.29 -21.04 -8.02
N GLN A 497 12.49 -21.57 -8.27
CA GLN A 497 13.18 -21.42 -9.56
C GLN A 497 12.46 -22.24 -10.63
N LEU A 498 12.37 -21.71 -11.85
CA LEU A 498 11.82 -22.45 -12.99
C LEU A 498 12.84 -23.50 -13.46
N PRO A 499 12.42 -24.58 -14.12
CA PRO A 499 13.33 -25.56 -14.70
C PRO A 499 14.30 -24.89 -15.70
N GLU A 500 15.53 -25.39 -15.76
CA GLU A 500 16.59 -24.87 -16.63
C GLU A 500 16.19 -24.87 -18.13
N ALA A 501 15.35 -25.83 -18.54
CA ALA A 501 14.74 -25.88 -19.87
C ALA A 501 13.88 -24.65 -20.22
N PHE A 502 13.24 -24.01 -19.23
CA PHE A 502 12.45 -22.78 -19.44
C PHE A 502 13.34 -21.54 -19.63
N HIS A 503 14.64 -21.65 -19.32
CA HIS A 503 15.63 -20.58 -19.43
C HIS A 503 16.53 -20.70 -20.67
N HIS A 504 16.46 -21.78 -21.44
CA HIS A 504 17.25 -21.93 -22.66
C HIS A 504 16.70 -21.03 -23.77
N ASP A 505 17.56 -20.16 -24.30
CA ASP A 505 17.28 -19.27 -25.44
C ASP A 505 17.64 -19.92 -26.79
N ASP A 506 17.63 -21.27 -26.85
CA ASP A 506 17.86 -22.09 -28.05
C ASP A 506 16.67 -22.05 -29.04
N LEU A 507 16.10 -20.86 -29.19
CA LEU A 507 15.08 -20.48 -30.17
C LEU A 507 15.55 -20.70 -31.61
N LEU A 508 16.85 -20.93 -31.81
CA LEU A 508 17.48 -21.25 -33.10
C LEU A 508 17.33 -22.73 -33.50
N ASP A 509 16.99 -23.64 -32.59
CA ASP A 509 16.79 -25.06 -32.92
C ASP A 509 15.33 -25.52 -32.77
N GLN A 510 14.46 -24.69 -32.18
CA GLN A 510 13.02 -24.96 -32.11
C GLN A 510 12.27 -24.43 -33.36
N PRO A 511 11.24 -25.16 -33.84
CA PRO A 511 10.32 -24.66 -34.86
C PRO A 511 9.53 -23.44 -34.35
N ALA A 512 9.14 -22.56 -35.26
CA ALA A 512 8.53 -21.29 -34.90
C ALA A 512 7.19 -21.42 -34.18
N ASN A 513 6.95 -20.51 -33.23
CA ASN A 513 5.67 -20.29 -32.56
C ASN A 513 5.23 -21.46 -31.66
N TYR A 514 5.95 -21.62 -30.54
CA TYR A 514 5.52 -22.44 -29.41
C TYR A 514 5.33 -21.60 -28.15
N LEU A 515 4.32 -21.95 -27.36
CA LEU A 515 4.12 -21.48 -26.01
C LEU A 515 4.84 -22.42 -25.06
N GLN A 516 5.90 -21.91 -24.42
CA GLN A 516 6.59 -22.59 -23.33
C GLN A 516 5.77 -22.38 -22.05
N ILE A 517 5.46 -23.48 -21.35
CA ILE A 517 4.61 -23.52 -20.16
C ILE A 517 5.40 -24.17 -19.03
N CYS A 518 5.62 -23.45 -17.93
CA CYS A 518 6.03 -24.07 -16.68
C CYS A 518 4.88 -24.07 -15.66
N LEU A 519 4.46 -25.27 -15.27
CA LEU A 519 3.54 -25.49 -14.16
C LEU A 519 4.34 -25.49 -12.85
N VAL A 520 4.21 -24.43 -12.07
CA VAL A 520 5.05 -24.25 -10.87
C VAL A 520 4.43 -25.00 -9.69
N ARG A 521 3.24 -24.57 -9.24
CA ARG A 521 2.54 -25.10 -8.06
C ARG A 521 1.06 -24.67 -8.03
N ALA A 522 0.27 -25.20 -7.10
CA ALA A 522 -1.04 -24.66 -6.75
C ALA A 522 -1.21 -24.55 -5.23
N ARG A 523 -2.24 -23.81 -4.77
CA ARG A 523 -2.57 -23.64 -3.35
C ARG A 523 -4.07 -23.47 -3.13
N LYS A 524 -4.49 -23.72 -1.88
CA LYS A 524 -5.89 -23.58 -1.41
C LYS A 524 -6.88 -24.35 -2.30
N LEU A 525 -6.44 -25.48 -2.88
CA LEU A 525 -7.28 -26.27 -3.78
C LEU A 525 -8.54 -26.79 -3.09
N LYS A 526 -9.63 -26.83 -3.84
CA LYS A 526 -10.91 -27.41 -3.43
C LYS A 526 -10.75 -28.88 -3.04
N ILE A 527 -11.31 -29.28 -1.89
CA ILE A 527 -11.34 -30.68 -1.44
C ILE A 527 -12.42 -31.44 -2.21
N MET A 528 -12.01 -32.47 -2.94
CA MET A 528 -12.90 -33.40 -3.62
C MET A 528 -13.01 -34.72 -2.82
N ASP A 529 -11.89 -35.30 -2.37
CA ASP A 529 -11.84 -36.47 -1.50
C ASP A 529 -12.20 -36.12 -0.05
N LYS A 530 -13.46 -36.28 0.33
CA LYS A 530 -13.90 -36.07 1.72
C LYS A 530 -13.70 -37.34 2.56
N SER A 531 -12.89 -37.24 3.62
CA SER A 531 -12.78 -38.32 4.62
C SER A 531 -14.11 -38.51 5.34
N ARG A 532 -14.52 -39.76 5.55
CA ARG A 532 -15.70 -40.10 6.37
C ARG A 532 -15.39 -40.23 7.86
N LEU A 533 -14.12 -40.27 8.26
CA LEU A 533 -13.69 -40.47 9.66
C LEU A 533 -13.04 -39.25 10.30
N THR A 534 -12.68 -38.22 9.53
CA THR A 534 -12.01 -37.01 10.03
C THR A 534 -12.65 -35.76 9.41
N SER A 535 -12.54 -34.62 10.08
CA SER A 535 -13.06 -33.32 9.60
C SER A 535 -12.21 -32.69 8.48
N GLY A 536 -11.55 -33.53 7.67
CA GLY A 536 -10.62 -33.12 6.62
C GLY A 536 -10.79 -33.94 5.35
N GLY A 537 -10.02 -33.60 4.33
CA GLY A 537 -10.06 -34.28 3.04
C GLY A 537 -8.85 -33.88 2.19
N SER A 538 -8.78 -34.43 0.99
CA SER A 538 -7.68 -34.24 0.05
C SER A 538 -8.18 -34.07 -1.39
N SER A 539 -7.23 -34.07 -2.32
CA SER A 539 -7.42 -34.26 -3.74
C SER A 539 -6.12 -34.80 -4.33
N ASP A 540 -6.21 -35.43 -5.50
CA ASP A 540 -5.10 -35.91 -6.32
C ASP A 540 -4.98 -35.02 -7.59
N PRO A 541 -4.58 -33.73 -7.47
CA PRO A 541 -4.63 -32.78 -8.57
C PRO A 541 -3.74 -33.11 -9.78
N LEU A 542 -4.28 -32.80 -10.95
CA LEU A 542 -3.76 -32.96 -12.29
C LEU A 542 -4.12 -31.72 -13.12
N VAL A 543 -3.23 -31.24 -13.99
CA VAL A 543 -3.49 -30.08 -14.86
C VAL A 543 -3.45 -30.46 -16.33
N HIS A 544 -4.50 -30.08 -17.06
CA HIS A 544 -4.55 -30.12 -18.51
C HIS A 544 -4.44 -28.71 -19.09
N PHE A 545 -3.54 -28.53 -20.05
CA PHE A 545 -3.35 -27.32 -20.84
C PHE A 545 -3.82 -27.58 -22.27
N MET A 546 -4.58 -26.66 -22.86
CA MET A 546 -5.16 -26.83 -24.20
C MET A 546 -5.09 -25.52 -25.01
N ILE A 547 -4.70 -25.62 -26.29
CA ILE A 547 -4.80 -24.56 -27.31
C ILE A 547 -5.31 -25.21 -28.60
N ASP A 548 -6.43 -24.71 -29.14
CA ASP A 548 -7.02 -25.08 -30.45
C ASP A 548 -7.09 -26.59 -30.80
N GLY A 549 -7.21 -27.45 -29.78
CA GLY A 549 -7.32 -28.90 -29.90
C GLY A 549 -6.05 -29.68 -29.53
N GLU A 550 -4.90 -29.03 -29.54
CA GLU A 550 -3.65 -29.57 -28.99
C GLU A 550 -3.68 -29.50 -27.46
N SER A 551 -3.12 -30.51 -26.78
CA SER A 551 -3.16 -30.57 -25.32
C SER A 551 -1.98 -31.32 -24.69
N VAL A 552 -1.58 -30.84 -23.52
CA VAL A 552 -0.53 -31.45 -22.66
C VAL A 552 -1.04 -31.54 -21.23
N THR A 553 -0.54 -32.53 -20.49
CA THR A 553 -1.06 -32.91 -19.18
C THR A 553 0.08 -33.12 -18.19
N SER A 554 -0.08 -32.63 -16.96
CA SER A 554 0.92 -32.77 -15.89
C SER A 554 0.97 -34.17 -15.28
N THR A 555 1.89 -34.40 -14.35
CA THR A 555 1.77 -35.53 -13.42
C THR A 555 0.71 -35.27 -12.34
N THR A 556 0.16 -36.34 -11.77
CA THR A 556 -0.75 -36.29 -10.61
C THR A 556 0.03 -36.13 -9.30
N LYS A 557 -0.37 -35.21 -8.41
CA LYS A 557 0.20 -35.11 -7.05
C LYS A 557 -0.78 -35.60 -5.99
N LYS A 558 -0.57 -36.82 -5.49
CA LYS A 558 -1.54 -37.49 -4.60
C LYS A 558 -1.71 -36.79 -3.25
N LYS A 559 -2.96 -36.70 -2.80
CA LYS A 559 -3.46 -36.19 -1.52
C LYS A 559 -2.91 -34.83 -1.13
N ASN A 560 -2.81 -33.92 -2.09
CA ASN A 560 -2.10 -32.66 -1.93
C ASN A 560 -2.94 -31.45 -2.40
N LEU A 561 -3.31 -30.57 -1.45
CA LEU A 561 -4.04 -29.31 -1.72
C LEU A 561 -3.10 -28.11 -1.96
N ARG A 562 -1.79 -28.35 -1.90
CA ARG A 562 -0.68 -27.41 -2.14
C ARG A 562 0.41 -28.06 -3.03
N PRO A 563 0.06 -28.63 -4.20
CA PRO A 563 0.99 -29.38 -5.03
C PRO A 563 2.07 -28.48 -5.65
N ILE A 564 3.28 -29.01 -5.76
CA ILE A 564 4.40 -28.41 -6.50
C ILE A 564 4.76 -29.37 -7.62
N TRP A 565 4.74 -28.90 -8.88
CA TRP A 565 5.06 -29.72 -10.06
C TRP A 565 6.47 -29.43 -10.56
N ARG A 566 6.78 -28.16 -10.88
CA ARG A 566 7.99 -27.73 -11.62
C ARG A 566 8.14 -28.46 -12.96
N GLU A 567 7.02 -28.67 -13.63
CA GLU A 567 6.98 -29.39 -14.91
C GLU A 567 6.96 -28.40 -16.08
N TYR A 568 7.58 -28.80 -17.18
CA TYR A 568 7.76 -28.01 -18.40
C TYR A 568 7.00 -28.66 -19.55
N PHE A 569 6.30 -27.86 -20.33
CA PHE A 569 5.55 -28.28 -21.51
C PHE A 569 5.66 -27.25 -22.62
N GLU A 570 5.42 -27.70 -23.84
CA GLU A 570 5.33 -26.86 -25.03
C GLU A 570 3.99 -27.14 -25.71
N LEU A 571 3.30 -26.10 -26.13
CA LEU A 571 2.13 -26.19 -27.02
C LEU A 571 2.38 -25.32 -28.27
N PRO A 572 2.00 -25.77 -29.48
CA PRO A 572 2.04 -24.92 -30.64
C PRO A 572 1.06 -23.75 -30.47
N ILE A 573 1.45 -22.58 -30.98
CA ILE A 573 0.66 -21.35 -31.00
C ILE A 573 0.81 -20.74 -32.40
N GLU A 574 -0.21 -20.10 -32.91
CA GLU A 574 -0.21 -19.47 -34.24
C GLU A 574 -0.14 -17.94 -34.16
N ASP A 575 -0.87 -17.31 -33.23
CA ASP A 575 -0.97 -15.85 -33.12
C ASP A 575 -1.44 -15.35 -31.72
N GLU A 576 -1.41 -14.03 -31.52
CA GLU A 576 -1.80 -13.36 -30.26
C GLU A 576 -3.30 -13.52 -29.88
N GLN A 577 -4.17 -13.96 -30.79
CA GLN A 577 -5.62 -14.05 -30.54
C GLN A 577 -6.03 -15.35 -29.85
N GLN A 578 -5.17 -16.37 -29.87
CA GLN A 578 -5.44 -17.65 -29.20
C GLN A 578 -5.52 -17.49 -27.68
N THR A 579 -6.12 -18.49 -27.03
CA THR A 579 -6.29 -18.55 -25.57
C THR A 579 -5.80 -19.90 -25.06
N LEU A 580 -4.89 -19.88 -24.09
CA LEU A 580 -4.53 -21.05 -23.31
C LEU A 580 -5.68 -21.37 -22.34
N HIS A 581 -6.27 -22.54 -22.47
CA HIS A 581 -7.24 -23.06 -21.53
C HIS A 581 -6.55 -24.01 -20.54
N LEU A 582 -6.71 -23.75 -19.25
CA LEU A 582 -6.13 -24.52 -18.16
C LEU A 582 -7.26 -25.14 -17.33
N LYS A 583 -7.24 -26.46 -17.18
CA LYS A 583 -8.24 -27.26 -16.48
C LYS A 583 -7.56 -28.07 -15.38
N MET A 584 -7.90 -27.78 -14.12
CA MET A 584 -7.47 -28.54 -12.95
C MET A 584 -8.48 -29.67 -12.71
N GLU A 585 -8.00 -30.89 -12.62
CA GLU A 585 -8.78 -32.10 -12.39
C GLU A 585 -8.28 -32.85 -11.16
N ASP A 586 -9.19 -33.57 -10.52
CA ASP A 586 -8.94 -34.53 -9.46
C ASP A 586 -8.83 -35.93 -10.10
N TYR A 587 -7.65 -36.55 -10.01
CA TYR A 587 -7.39 -37.82 -10.67
C TYR A 587 -8.08 -38.99 -9.95
N GLU A 588 -8.93 -39.70 -10.68
CA GLU A 588 -9.75 -40.80 -10.17
C GLU A 588 -9.30 -42.14 -10.79
N ALA A 589 -8.74 -43.05 -10.00
CA ALA A 589 -8.17 -44.29 -10.53
C ALA A 589 -9.19 -45.30 -11.08
N LEU A 590 -10.49 -45.13 -10.74
CA LEU A 590 -11.59 -46.05 -11.08
C LEU A 590 -12.81 -45.35 -11.69
N SER A 591 -12.75 -44.04 -11.93
CA SER A 591 -13.84 -43.27 -12.51
C SER A 591 -13.31 -42.14 -13.40
N ALA A 592 -14.18 -41.34 -14.01
CA ALA A 592 -13.73 -40.18 -14.77
C ALA A 592 -13.27 -39.07 -13.82
N ASN A 593 -12.10 -38.48 -14.09
CA ASN A 593 -11.55 -37.37 -13.31
C ASN A 593 -12.59 -36.26 -13.09
N GLN A 594 -12.64 -35.71 -11.88
CA GLN A 594 -13.58 -34.65 -11.54
C GLN A 594 -12.94 -33.27 -11.74
N VAL A 595 -13.66 -32.32 -12.36
CA VAL A 595 -13.08 -31.00 -12.60
C VAL A 595 -13.09 -30.17 -11.32
N MET A 596 -11.92 -29.80 -10.84
CA MET A 596 -11.74 -28.98 -9.64
C MET A 596 -12.00 -27.51 -9.95
N GLY A 597 -11.41 -27.01 -11.05
CA GLY A 597 -11.53 -25.63 -11.49
C GLY A 597 -10.87 -25.36 -12.84
N ARG A 598 -11.16 -24.21 -13.45
CA ARG A 598 -10.65 -23.80 -14.76
C ARG A 598 -10.13 -22.36 -14.70
N CYS A 599 -9.16 -22.03 -15.54
CA CYS A 599 -8.75 -20.66 -15.82
C CYS A 599 -8.24 -20.50 -17.27
N HIS A 600 -8.09 -19.26 -17.73
CA HIS A 600 -7.77 -18.94 -19.12
C HIS A 600 -6.75 -17.80 -19.21
N VAL A 601 -5.85 -17.87 -20.19
CA VAL A 601 -4.89 -16.80 -20.50
C VAL A 601 -4.96 -16.48 -21.99
N ALA A 602 -5.33 -15.24 -22.34
CA ALA A 602 -5.24 -14.75 -23.71
C ALA A 602 -3.77 -14.52 -24.09
N MET A 603 -3.35 -14.98 -25.28
CA MET A 603 -1.95 -14.91 -25.71
C MET A 603 -1.45 -13.48 -25.97
N SER A 604 -2.36 -12.56 -26.30
CA SER A 604 -2.10 -11.11 -26.35
C SER A 604 -1.58 -10.49 -25.05
N HIS A 605 -1.63 -11.19 -23.91
CA HIS A 605 -0.96 -10.79 -22.66
C HIS A 605 0.54 -11.13 -22.63
N LEU A 606 1.05 -11.92 -23.57
CA LEU A 606 2.43 -12.41 -23.64
C LEU A 606 3.21 -11.65 -24.74
N LYS A 607 3.71 -10.45 -24.44
CA LYS A 607 4.42 -9.63 -25.43
C LYS A 607 5.94 -9.69 -25.27
N GLY A 608 6.66 -9.70 -26.39
CA GLY A 608 8.10 -9.40 -26.43
C GLY A 608 9.04 -10.47 -25.88
N ARG A 609 8.69 -11.77 -25.91
CA ARG A 609 9.48 -12.89 -25.35
C ARG A 609 9.72 -12.83 -23.83
N GLU A 610 9.08 -11.90 -23.12
CA GLU A 610 9.14 -11.79 -21.66
C GLU A 610 8.43 -12.97 -20.98
N THR A 611 8.88 -13.32 -19.76
CA THR A 611 8.25 -14.38 -18.95
C THR A 611 7.05 -13.82 -18.17
N PHE A 612 5.85 -14.26 -18.54
CA PHE A 612 4.64 -14.01 -17.76
C PHE A 612 4.54 -15.04 -16.63
N ARG A 613 4.93 -14.66 -15.41
CA ARG A 613 4.78 -15.49 -14.21
C ARG A 613 3.72 -14.91 -13.30
N LYS A 614 2.62 -15.63 -13.06
CA LYS A 614 1.52 -15.19 -12.18
C LYS A 614 0.81 -16.34 -11.48
N TRP A 615 0.22 -16.01 -10.34
CA TRP A 615 -0.90 -16.76 -9.76
C TRP A 615 -2.17 -16.46 -10.55
N LEU A 616 -2.87 -17.51 -10.96
CA LEU A 616 -4.19 -17.46 -11.59
C LEU A 616 -5.22 -18.11 -10.66
N GLU A 617 -6.38 -17.47 -10.54
CA GLU A 617 -7.54 -18.00 -9.82
C GLU A 617 -8.16 -19.16 -10.60
N LEU A 618 -8.42 -20.29 -9.93
CA LEU A 618 -9.17 -21.42 -10.48
C LEU A 618 -10.63 -21.26 -10.08
N VAL A 619 -11.52 -21.35 -11.07
CA VAL A 619 -12.96 -21.16 -10.87
C VAL A 619 -13.68 -22.47 -11.17
N ASP A 620 -14.54 -22.93 -10.25
CA ASP A 620 -15.35 -24.14 -10.46
C ASP A 620 -16.59 -23.90 -11.36
N GLU A 621 -17.37 -24.96 -11.60
CA GLU A 621 -18.56 -24.90 -12.45
C GLU A 621 -19.69 -24.02 -11.89
N ASP A 622 -19.70 -23.79 -10.58
CA ASP A 622 -20.62 -22.89 -9.89
C ASP A 622 -20.12 -21.43 -9.86
N LYS A 623 -18.97 -21.13 -10.49
CA LYS A 623 -18.24 -19.86 -10.41
C LYS A 623 -17.73 -19.49 -9.01
N LYS A 624 -17.33 -20.48 -8.21
CA LYS A 624 -16.71 -20.30 -6.89
C LYS A 624 -15.19 -20.47 -6.95
N ASP A 625 -14.50 -19.87 -5.99
CA ASP A 625 -13.06 -20.07 -5.75
C ASP A 625 -12.78 -21.57 -5.53
N ALA A 626 -11.92 -22.13 -6.40
CA ALA A 626 -11.46 -23.51 -6.36
C ALA A 626 -9.98 -23.64 -5.99
N GLY A 627 -9.34 -22.53 -5.59
CA GLY A 627 -7.92 -22.42 -5.33
C GLY A 627 -7.18 -21.61 -6.40
N TRP A 628 -5.85 -21.66 -6.36
CA TRP A 628 -4.99 -20.84 -7.19
C TRP A 628 -3.86 -21.69 -7.79
N VAL A 629 -3.48 -21.44 -9.04
CA VAL A 629 -2.35 -22.09 -9.72
C VAL A 629 -1.30 -21.05 -10.12
N GLU A 630 -0.02 -21.33 -9.85
CA GLU A 630 1.10 -20.51 -10.30
C GLU A 630 1.69 -21.13 -11.57
N ILE A 631 1.72 -20.34 -12.64
CA ILE A 631 2.34 -20.71 -13.92
C ILE A 631 3.33 -19.64 -14.36
N ALA A 632 4.35 -20.06 -15.10
CA ALA A 632 5.15 -19.19 -15.95
C ALA A 632 4.89 -19.55 -17.42
N LEU A 633 4.65 -18.54 -18.25
CA LEU A 633 4.40 -18.65 -19.67
C LEU A 633 5.40 -17.79 -20.44
N ARG A 634 5.91 -18.31 -21.56
CA ARG A 634 6.78 -17.56 -22.46
C ARG A 634 6.45 -17.94 -23.90
N TRP A 635 6.23 -16.94 -24.75
CA TRP A 635 5.96 -17.17 -26.17
C TRP A 635 7.24 -17.05 -27.00
N ALA A 636 7.65 -18.16 -27.62
CA ALA A 636 8.73 -18.24 -28.58
C ALA A 636 8.25 -17.77 -29.97
N HIS A 637 8.16 -16.45 -30.17
CA HIS A 637 7.88 -15.84 -31.47
C HIS A 637 9.17 -15.45 -32.19
N ASP A 638 9.38 -16.01 -33.39
CA ASP A 638 10.42 -15.57 -34.34
C ASP A 638 9.77 -15.18 -35.67
N PRO A 639 9.70 -13.87 -35.99
CA PRO A 639 9.13 -13.37 -37.25
C PRO A 639 9.78 -13.96 -38.50
N GLN A 640 11.05 -14.37 -38.44
CA GLN A 640 11.79 -14.88 -39.61
C GLN A 640 11.46 -16.34 -39.91
N ARG A 641 10.94 -17.09 -38.93
CA ARG A 641 10.63 -18.53 -39.03
C ARG A 641 9.14 -18.86 -39.14
N VAL A 642 8.25 -17.85 -39.07
CA VAL A 642 6.79 -18.05 -39.15
C VAL A 642 6.37 -18.83 -40.40
N LEU A 643 7.17 -18.74 -41.47
CA LEU A 643 7.14 -19.59 -42.65
C LEU A 643 8.60 -19.88 -43.04
N ASP A 644 9.18 -20.97 -42.55
CA ASP A 644 10.51 -21.47 -42.99
C ASP A 644 10.44 -21.93 -44.46
N LEU A 645 10.33 -20.96 -45.37
CA LEU A 645 10.26 -21.19 -46.81
C LEU A 645 11.54 -21.92 -47.27
N PRO A 646 11.43 -22.93 -48.16
CA PRO A 646 12.62 -23.61 -48.69
C PRO A 646 13.62 -22.61 -49.27
N GLU A 647 14.93 -22.92 -49.23
CA GLU A 647 16.01 -22.03 -49.73
C GLU A 647 15.74 -21.47 -51.14
N GLU A 648 15.09 -22.29 -51.98
CA GLU A 648 14.55 -21.99 -53.31
C GLU A 648 13.61 -20.76 -53.39
N PHE A 649 13.13 -20.26 -52.24
CA PHE A 649 12.21 -19.14 -52.08
C PHE A 649 12.77 -18.02 -51.17
N THR A 650 14.00 -18.13 -50.67
CA THR A 650 14.59 -17.18 -49.69
C THR A 650 15.94 -16.58 -50.10
N GLU A 651 16.70 -17.19 -51.00
CA GLU A 651 17.95 -16.61 -51.50
C GLU A 651 17.72 -15.51 -52.58
N PRO A 652 18.48 -14.39 -52.55
CA PRO A 652 18.56 -13.46 -53.67
C PRO A 652 19.46 -14.01 -54.78
N GLU A 653 19.04 -13.84 -56.04
CA GLU A 653 19.69 -14.48 -57.19
C GLU A 653 21.15 -14.06 -57.44
N THR A 654 21.91 -14.99 -58.03
CA THR A 654 23.22 -14.74 -58.65
C THR A 654 23.11 -14.87 -60.18
N GLU A 655 24.02 -14.25 -60.94
CA GLU A 655 23.92 -14.13 -62.41
C GLU A 655 23.86 -15.47 -63.17
N ASP A 656 24.25 -16.59 -62.55
CA ASP A 656 24.18 -17.94 -63.15
C ASP A 656 22.75 -18.48 -63.36
N CYS A 657 21.73 -17.91 -62.70
CA CYS A 657 20.33 -18.34 -62.82
C CYS A 657 19.74 -18.11 -64.23
N LEU A 658 20.29 -17.17 -64.99
CA LEU A 658 19.82 -16.75 -66.32
C LEU A 658 20.12 -17.74 -67.47
N SER A 659 20.69 -18.92 -67.18
CA SER A 659 21.32 -19.80 -68.18
C SER A 659 20.60 -21.13 -68.47
N LYS A 660 19.32 -21.29 -68.11
CA LYS A 660 18.57 -22.57 -68.26
C LYS A 660 17.29 -22.42 -69.09
N GLU A 661 17.18 -23.25 -70.13
CA GLU A 661 16.21 -23.15 -71.23
C GLU A 661 14.80 -23.71 -70.92
N ALA A 662 14.21 -23.42 -69.75
CA ALA A 662 12.84 -23.85 -69.43
C ALA A 662 12.09 -22.90 -68.49
N ASN A 663 10.87 -22.49 -68.89
CA ASN A 663 9.95 -21.80 -67.98
C ASN A 663 9.32 -22.81 -67.01
N GLU A 664 9.66 -22.73 -65.72
CA GLU A 664 9.02 -23.53 -64.67
C GLU A 664 8.18 -22.65 -63.73
N LEU A 665 7.02 -23.17 -63.30
CA LEU A 665 6.26 -22.63 -62.18
C LEU A 665 6.66 -23.38 -60.90
N LEU A 666 7.29 -22.66 -59.97
CA LEU A 666 7.51 -23.15 -58.60
C LEU A 666 6.25 -22.91 -57.77
N VAL A 667 5.82 -23.95 -57.05
CA VAL A 667 4.63 -23.91 -56.19
C VAL A 667 4.98 -24.50 -54.82
N CYS A 668 5.09 -23.68 -53.78
CA CYS A 668 5.25 -24.17 -52.41
C CYS A 668 3.89 -24.33 -51.74
N LEU A 669 3.53 -25.56 -51.38
CA LEU A 669 2.36 -25.84 -50.53
C LEU A 669 2.80 -25.81 -49.07
N LEU A 670 2.33 -24.83 -48.31
CA LEU A 670 2.81 -24.57 -46.96
C LEU A 670 2.07 -25.40 -45.91
N ARG A 671 0.79 -25.09 -45.66
CA ARG A 671 -0.03 -25.75 -44.62
C ARG A 671 -1.52 -25.71 -44.92
N GLY A 672 -2.27 -26.61 -44.27
CA GLY A 672 -3.73 -26.59 -44.12
C GLY A 672 -4.12 -26.11 -42.71
N LYS A 673 -5.29 -25.47 -42.54
CA LYS A 673 -5.84 -25.09 -41.22
C LYS A 673 -7.32 -25.46 -41.08
N ASN A 674 -7.69 -25.95 -39.88
CA ASN A 674 -9.05 -26.34 -39.48
C ASN A 674 -9.75 -27.27 -40.47
N LEU A 675 -9.00 -28.26 -40.98
CA LEU A 675 -9.55 -29.28 -41.87
C LEU A 675 -10.66 -30.09 -41.16
N PRO A 676 -11.67 -30.59 -41.89
CA PRO A 676 -12.72 -31.40 -41.28
C PRO A 676 -12.16 -32.65 -40.61
N VAL A 677 -12.57 -32.91 -39.37
CA VAL A 677 -12.29 -34.16 -38.66
C VAL A 677 -13.04 -35.30 -39.34
N MET A 678 -12.29 -36.21 -39.95
CA MET A 678 -12.80 -37.42 -40.58
C MET A 678 -12.57 -38.64 -39.66
N ASP A 679 -11.38 -38.78 -39.06
CA ASP A 679 -11.09 -39.75 -38.00
C ASP A 679 -11.80 -39.39 -36.68
N LYS A 680 -12.88 -40.08 -36.34
CA LYS A 680 -13.56 -39.87 -35.05
C LYS A 680 -13.07 -40.89 -34.00
N ASN A 681 -12.48 -40.41 -32.90
CA ASN A 681 -12.18 -41.27 -31.76
C ASN A 681 -13.49 -41.66 -31.03
N LEU A 682 -13.67 -42.95 -30.74
CA LEU A 682 -14.89 -43.48 -30.11
C LEU A 682 -15.00 -43.25 -28.59
N ILE A 683 -13.96 -42.75 -27.91
CA ILE A 683 -13.87 -42.76 -26.43
C ILE A 683 -13.53 -41.37 -25.83
N GLY A 684 -13.35 -40.34 -26.65
CA GLY A 684 -13.08 -38.97 -26.17
C GLY A 684 -13.49 -37.93 -27.21
N GLY A 685 -13.94 -36.76 -26.75
CA GLY A 685 -14.41 -35.67 -27.61
C GLY A 685 -13.26 -35.00 -28.38
N GLY A 686 -12.80 -35.64 -29.45
CA GLY A 686 -11.74 -35.16 -30.33
C GLY A 686 -11.49 -36.16 -31.46
N GLY A 687 -10.96 -35.69 -32.58
CA GLY A 687 -10.69 -36.51 -33.75
C GLY A 687 -9.67 -35.83 -34.66
N SER A 688 -9.20 -36.57 -35.67
CA SER A 688 -8.10 -36.17 -36.54
C SER A 688 -8.45 -36.39 -38.02
N SER A 689 -7.43 -36.27 -38.87
CA SER A 689 -7.40 -36.71 -40.27
C SER A 689 -5.94 -37.02 -40.63
N ASP A 690 -5.68 -37.81 -41.66
CA ASP A 690 -4.39 -38.05 -42.32
C ASP A 690 -4.31 -37.29 -43.68
N PRO A 691 -4.36 -35.93 -43.70
CA PRO A 691 -4.56 -35.15 -44.92
C PRO A 691 -3.39 -35.20 -45.92
N CYS A 692 -3.75 -35.31 -47.20
CA CYS A 692 -2.85 -35.33 -48.34
C CYS A 692 -3.38 -34.45 -49.47
N ALA A 693 -2.53 -33.56 -49.99
CA ALA A 693 -2.89 -32.63 -51.05
C ALA A 693 -2.49 -33.14 -52.44
N PHE A 694 -3.33 -32.85 -53.42
CA PHE A 694 -3.12 -33.10 -54.83
C PHE A 694 -3.15 -31.76 -55.56
N LEU A 695 -2.08 -31.44 -56.30
CA LEU A 695 -1.97 -30.22 -57.09
C LEU A 695 -2.11 -30.61 -58.56
N ASN A 696 -2.90 -29.86 -59.31
CA ASN A 696 -3.18 -30.09 -60.72
C ASN A 696 -3.06 -28.77 -61.49
N LEU A 697 -2.03 -28.65 -62.34
CA LEU A 697 -1.82 -27.51 -63.22
C LEU A 697 -2.11 -27.95 -64.66
N ASP A 698 -3.24 -27.53 -65.22
CA ASP A 698 -3.67 -27.81 -66.61
C ASP A 698 -3.60 -29.29 -67.05
N GLY A 699 -3.68 -30.23 -66.09
CA GLY A 699 -3.62 -31.69 -66.32
C GLY A 699 -2.36 -32.37 -65.77
N GLU A 700 -1.28 -31.62 -65.54
CA GLU A 700 -0.09 -32.10 -64.83
C GLU A 700 -0.39 -32.21 -63.33
N LYS A 701 -0.36 -33.44 -62.80
CA LYS A 701 -0.67 -33.72 -61.40
C LYS A 701 0.58 -33.97 -60.55
N ARG A 702 0.55 -33.49 -59.30
CA ARG A 702 1.55 -33.74 -58.25
C ARG A 702 0.82 -34.06 -56.94
N LYS A 703 1.47 -34.80 -56.03
CA LYS A 703 0.90 -35.24 -54.74
C LYS A 703 1.85 -34.89 -53.60
N SER A 704 1.32 -34.38 -52.49
CA SER A 704 2.09 -34.08 -51.28
C SER A 704 2.41 -35.33 -50.45
N ARG A 705 3.28 -35.18 -49.46
CA ARG A 705 3.34 -36.11 -48.32
C ARG A 705 1.99 -36.14 -47.59
N VAL A 706 1.66 -37.30 -47.04
CA VAL A 706 0.55 -37.47 -46.09
C VAL A 706 1.05 -36.95 -44.73
N VAL A 707 0.32 -36.02 -44.11
CA VAL A 707 0.57 -35.62 -42.72
C VAL A 707 -0.41 -36.39 -41.86
N LYS A 708 0.07 -37.09 -40.83
CA LYS A 708 -0.80 -37.98 -40.03
C LYS A 708 -1.43 -37.27 -38.84
N LYS A 709 -2.66 -37.64 -38.52
CA LYS A 709 -3.45 -37.26 -37.35
C LYS A 709 -3.47 -35.76 -37.07
N SER A 710 -3.62 -34.94 -38.10
CA SER A 710 -3.63 -33.49 -37.99
C SER A 710 -4.74 -32.85 -38.81
N ILE A 711 -5.53 -31.98 -38.17
CA ILE A 711 -6.44 -31.06 -38.86
C ILE A 711 -5.77 -29.72 -39.25
N ASN A 712 -4.49 -29.54 -38.90
CA ASN A 712 -3.66 -28.36 -39.19
C ASN A 712 -2.32 -28.78 -39.84
N PRO A 713 -2.34 -29.52 -40.97
CA PRO A 713 -1.14 -30.16 -41.50
C PRO A 713 -0.14 -29.16 -42.08
N GLN A 714 1.15 -29.40 -41.84
CA GLN A 714 2.24 -28.63 -42.47
C GLN A 714 2.94 -29.50 -43.53
N TRP A 715 2.77 -29.15 -44.80
CA TRP A 715 3.37 -29.85 -45.93
C TRP A 715 4.73 -29.28 -46.31
N MET A 716 4.91 -27.95 -46.26
CA MET A 716 6.16 -27.24 -46.60
C MET A 716 6.90 -27.88 -47.79
N GLN A 717 6.17 -28.09 -48.89
CA GLN A 717 6.62 -28.93 -50.01
C GLN A 717 6.57 -28.14 -51.32
N THR A 718 7.73 -28.00 -51.96
CA THR A 718 7.85 -27.44 -53.30
C THR A 718 7.42 -28.45 -54.37
N PHE A 719 6.68 -27.97 -55.36
CA PHE A 719 6.39 -28.65 -56.61
C PHE A 719 6.88 -27.81 -57.79
N ARG A 720 7.39 -28.50 -58.81
CA ARG A 720 7.79 -27.92 -60.09
C ARG A 720 6.85 -28.38 -61.18
N PHE A 721 6.37 -27.42 -61.97
CA PHE A 721 5.55 -27.66 -63.15
C PHE A 721 6.21 -26.99 -64.36
N PRO A 722 6.42 -27.68 -65.49
CA PRO A 722 6.78 -27.02 -66.73
C PRO A 722 5.63 -26.12 -67.18
N CYS A 723 5.96 -24.97 -67.76
CA CYS A 723 5.00 -24.00 -68.28
C CYS A 723 5.42 -23.60 -69.70
N ASP A 724 4.47 -23.51 -70.63
CA ASP A 724 4.74 -22.95 -71.96
C ASP A 724 4.60 -21.42 -71.95
N ASP A 725 5.26 -20.74 -72.88
CA ASP A 725 5.26 -19.29 -72.95
C ASP A 725 3.90 -18.71 -73.38
N GLY A 726 3.17 -18.20 -72.38
CA GLY A 726 2.13 -17.19 -72.58
C GLY A 726 0.67 -17.64 -72.39
N LEU A 727 0.37 -18.54 -71.44
CA LEU A 727 -0.99 -19.03 -71.22
C LEU A 727 -1.55 -18.85 -69.79
N ASN A 728 -2.88 -18.82 -69.75
CA ASN A 728 -3.72 -18.68 -68.55
C ASN A 728 -3.81 -20.00 -67.77
N VAL A 729 -2.73 -20.41 -67.11
CA VAL A 729 -2.72 -21.65 -66.33
C VAL A 729 -3.71 -21.60 -65.16
N THR A 730 -4.29 -22.74 -64.82
CA THR A 730 -5.17 -22.91 -63.64
C THR A 730 -4.60 -23.96 -62.69
N LEU A 731 -4.16 -23.52 -61.51
CA LEU A 731 -3.74 -24.43 -60.43
C LEU A 731 -4.95 -24.83 -59.58
N GLN A 732 -5.42 -26.06 -59.73
CA GLN A 732 -6.36 -26.68 -58.79
C GLN A 732 -5.56 -27.36 -57.66
N VAL A 733 -6.09 -27.30 -56.43
CA VAL A 733 -5.61 -28.08 -55.30
C VAL A 733 -6.79 -28.86 -54.73
N ASP A 734 -6.61 -30.12 -54.37
CA ASP A 734 -7.60 -30.93 -53.67
C ASP A 734 -6.95 -31.55 -52.44
N VAL A 735 -7.68 -31.77 -51.34
CA VAL A 735 -7.16 -32.50 -50.17
C VAL A 735 -8.07 -33.69 -49.84
N GLU A 736 -7.44 -34.84 -49.67
CA GLU A 736 -8.05 -36.10 -49.28
C GLU A 736 -7.55 -36.54 -47.92
N ASP A 737 -8.38 -37.29 -47.20
CA ASP A 737 -8.00 -38.01 -45.99
C ASP A 737 -7.43 -39.37 -46.40
N TYR A 738 -6.13 -39.60 -46.15
CA TYR A 738 -5.40 -40.71 -46.79
C TYR A 738 -5.31 -41.94 -45.90
N ASP A 739 -6.37 -42.74 -45.95
CA ASP A 739 -6.64 -43.79 -44.99
C ASP A 739 -6.31 -45.21 -45.49
N LEU A 740 -6.05 -46.16 -44.57
CA LEU A 740 -5.61 -47.52 -44.91
C LEU A 740 -6.68 -48.40 -45.57
N LYS A 741 -7.94 -47.97 -45.61
CA LYS A 741 -9.09 -48.76 -46.10
C LYS A 741 -10.00 -48.02 -47.10
N GLY A 742 -9.53 -46.93 -47.68
CA GLY A 742 -10.25 -46.11 -48.64
C GLY A 742 -10.24 -44.65 -48.22
N ASN A 743 -9.80 -43.77 -49.11
CA ASN A 743 -9.64 -42.35 -48.80
C ASN A 743 -10.99 -41.62 -48.77
N ASP A 744 -11.24 -40.84 -47.73
CA ASP A 744 -12.41 -39.96 -47.67
C ASP A 744 -12.05 -38.57 -48.22
N PHE A 745 -12.85 -38.09 -49.17
CA PHE A 745 -12.60 -36.82 -49.85
C PHE A 745 -12.99 -35.63 -48.96
N MET A 746 -12.01 -34.84 -48.50
CA MET A 746 -12.26 -33.74 -47.55
C MET A 746 -12.85 -32.49 -48.22
N GLY A 747 -12.59 -32.29 -49.51
CA GLY A 747 -13.21 -31.26 -50.34
C GLY A 747 -12.26 -30.72 -51.43
N PRO A 748 -12.80 -30.13 -52.52
CA PRO A 748 -12.00 -29.50 -53.55
C PRO A 748 -11.64 -28.06 -53.16
N PHE A 749 -10.41 -27.61 -53.44
CA PHE A 749 -10.13 -26.19 -53.53
C PHE A 749 -10.36 -25.75 -54.98
N LEU A 750 -11.53 -25.18 -55.26
CA LEU A 750 -11.75 -24.50 -56.54
C LEU A 750 -11.18 -23.08 -56.52
N GLY A 751 -9.89 -22.98 -56.19
CA GLY A 751 -9.11 -21.75 -56.28
C GLY A 751 -8.59 -21.57 -57.69
N VAL A 752 -9.35 -20.92 -58.58
CA VAL A 752 -8.89 -20.65 -59.96
C VAL A 752 -7.85 -19.53 -59.93
N LEU A 753 -6.60 -19.88 -59.62
CA LEU A 753 -5.47 -18.97 -59.79
C LEU A 753 -5.15 -18.83 -61.27
N LYS A 754 -5.85 -17.92 -61.95
CA LYS A 754 -5.68 -17.67 -63.39
C LYS A 754 -4.49 -16.74 -63.62
N VAL A 755 -3.31 -17.32 -63.83
CA VAL A 755 -2.08 -16.56 -64.04
C VAL A 755 -2.04 -16.06 -65.49
N CYS A 756 -2.31 -14.76 -65.69
CA CYS A 756 -2.38 -14.15 -67.02
C CYS A 756 -1.13 -13.26 -67.26
N GLY A 757 -0.23 -13.66 -68.15
CA GLY A 757 0.87 -12.80 -68.64
C GLY A 757 2.28 -13.34 -68.41
N ALA A 758 3.24 -12.61 -68.96
CA ALA A 758 4.67 -12.91 -68.93
C ALA A 758 5.37 -11.99 -67.90
N PHE A 759 6.15 -12.57 -66.97
CA PHE A 759 6.61 -11.91 -65.75
C PHE A 759 8.02 -11.31 -65.92
N THR A 760 8.25 -10.07 -65.52
CA THR A 760 9.54 -9.35 -65.73
C THR A 760 10.63 -9.61 -64.72
N SER A 761 10.30 -10.28 -63.62
CA SER A 761 11.11 -10.41 -62.42
C SER A 761 10.42 -11.41 -61.50
N LEU A 762 11.18 -12.13 -60.66
CA LEU A 762 10.59 -12.98 -59.63
C LEU A 762 9.56 -12.17 -58.82
N SER A 763 8.33 -12.66 -58.84
CA SER A 763 7.16 -12.01 -58.26
C SER A 763 6.48 -13.03 -57.35
N TRP A 764 6.74 -12.92 -56.06
CA TRP A 764 6.14 -13.77 -55.04
C TRP A 764 4.65 -13.44 -54.88
N LEU A 765 3.76 -14.38 -55.21
CA LEU A 765 2.34 -14.23 -54.95
C LEU A 765 1.91 -15.18 -53.83
N PHE A 766 1.52 -14.60 -52.68
CA PHE A 766 0.90 -15.32 -51.58
C PHE A 766 -0.59 -15.46 -51.85
N VAL A 767 -1.07 -16.71 -51.99
CA VAL A 767 -2.49 -17.02 -52.22
C VAL A 767 -3.02 -17.84 -51.06
N GLU A 768 -4.10 -17.34 -50.43
CA GLU A 768 -4.88 -18.08 -49.43
C GLU A 768 -6.18 -18.60 -50.07
N PHE A 769 -6.44 -19.89 -49.93
CA PHE A 769 -7.67 -20.54 -50.41
C PHE A 769 -8.58 -20.98 -49.25
N GLU A 770 -9.89 -20.79 -49.42
CA GLU A 770 -10.95 -21.27 -48.51
C GLU A 770 -11.67 -22.52 -49.06
N LEU A 771 -12.16 -23.40 -48.18
CA LEU A 771 -12.87 -24.64 -48.60
C LEU A 771 -14.35 -24.36 -48.87
N PHE A 772 -14.79 -24.62 -50.10
CA PHE A 772 -16.10 -24.22 -50.64
C PHE A 772 -17.34 -24.93 -50.02
N ARG A 773 -17.19 -25.70 -48.94
CA ARG A 773 -18.28 -26.52 -48.35
C ARG A 773 -18.40 -26.52 -46.82
N THR A 774 -17.51 -25.88 -46.08
CA THR A 774 -17.59 -25.84 -44.60
C THR A 774 -17.37 -24.43 -44.08
N SER A 775 -18.39 -23.87 -43.42
CA SER A 775 -18.41 -22.47 -42.93
C SER A 775 -17.46 -22.16 -41.75
N ARG A 776 -16.42 -22.98 -41.56
CA ARG A 776 -15.40 -22.89 -40.50
C ARG A 776 -14.01 -23.42 -40.90
N SER A 777 -13.80 -23.91 -42.13
CA SER A 777 -12.53 -24.53 -42.54
C SER A 777 -11.86 -23.75 -43.65
N SER A 778 -10.68 -23.18 -43.37
CA SER A 778 -9.86 -22.54 -44.41
C SER A 778 -8.50 -22.11 -43.85
N LEU A 779 -7.43 -22.69 -44.39
CA LEU A 779 -6.32 -21.92 -44.95
C LEU A 779 -5.42 -22.91 -45.70
N ALA A 780 -5.37 -22.83 -47.03
CA ALA A 780 -4.23 -23.36 -47.78
C ALA A 780 -3.43 -22.17 -48.31
N ARG A 781 -2.20 -22.00 -47.82
CA ARG A 781 -1.26 -21.01 -48.37
C ARG A 781 -0.41 -21.64 -49.45
N VAL A 782 -0.47 -21.06 -50.64
CA VAL A 782 0.36 -21.43 -51.79
C VAL A 782 1.16 -20.22 -52.22
N LEU A 783 2.48 -20.41 -52.34
CA LEU A 783 3.41 -19.43 -52.87
C LEU A 783 3.80 -19.82 -54.28
N THR A 784 3.59 -18.94 -55.26
CA THR A 784 3.96 -19.18 -56.66
C THR A 784 5.09 -18.26 -57.13
N CYS A 785 5.93 -18.79 -58.03
CA CYS A 785 7.04 -18.07 -58.66
C CYS A 785 7.21 -18.52 -60.12
N ARG A 786 7.46 -17.55 -61.02
CA ARG A 786 7.85 -17.74 -62.44
C ARG A 786 9.15 -16.98 -62.69
N VAL A 787 10.01 -17.56 -63.52
CA VAL A 787 11.24 -16.93 -64.05
C VAL A 787 10.98 -16.35 -65.46
N ASP A 788 11.39 -15.09 -65.60
CA ASP A 788 11.64 -14.22 -66.78
C ASP A 788 10.69 -13.99 -67.98
N GLY A 789 10.77 -12.72 -68.42
CA GLY A 789 10.17 -12.11 -69.61
C GLY A 789 8.63 -12.00 -69.67
N VAL A 790 7.99 -10.98 -70.26
CA VAL A 790 8.29 -9.52 -70.30
C VAL A 790 6.96 -8.74 -70.23
N GLY A 791 6.84 -7.81 -69.27
CA GLY A 791 5.81 -6.78 -69.07
C GLY A 791 4.40 -7.23 -68.63
N CYS A 792 4.03 -7.05 -67.33
CA CYS A 792 2.72 -6.59 -66.79
C CYS A 792 2.50 -6.94 -65.29
N ARG A 793 1.35 -6.54 -64.71
CA ARG A 793 0.95 -6.76 -63.29
C ARG A 793 -0.16 -7.84 -63.14
N PRO A 794 -0.16 -8.65 -62.06
CA PRO A 794 -1.20 -9.65 -61.80
C PRO A 794 -2.50 -9.07 -61.21
N TYR A 795 -3.61 -9.79 -61.41
CA TYR A 795 -4.90 -9.54 -60.76
C TYR A 795 -5.59 -10.87 -60.43
N ALA A 796 -6.15 -11.00 -59.22
CA ALA A 796 -7.01 -12.12 -58.86
C ALA A 796 -8.44 -11.92 -59.42
N ILE A 797 -9.13 -13.02 -59.74
CA ILE A 797 -10.55 -13.03 -60.13
C ILE A 797 -11.38 -13.61 -58.96
N ASP A 798 -12.59 -13.08 -58.78
CA ASP A 798 -13.54 -13.30 -57.69
C ASP A 798 -13.36 -14.52 -56.77
N GLY A 799 -13.38 -14.27 -55.46
CA GLY A 799 -13.40 -15.29 -54.40
C GLY A 799 -12.10 -15.40 -53.59
N VAL A 800 -11.03 -14.74 -54.00
CA VAL A 800 -9.70 -14.79 -53.36
C VAL A 800 -9.35 -13.44 -52.74
N ARG A 801 -8.96 -13.41 -51.46
CA ARG A 801 -8.30 -12.24 -50.85
C ARG A 801 -6.81 -12.24 -51.20
N ALA A 802 -6.41 -11.36 -52.11
CA ALA A 802 -5.00 -10.98 -52.22
C ALA A 802 -4.61 -10.14 -51.00
N VAL A 803 -3.57 -10.57 -50.27
CA VAL A 803 -2.92 -9.78 -49.21
C VAL A 803 -1.61 -9.23 -49.81
N PRO A 804 -1.27 -7.94 -49.63
CA PRO A 804 -0.01 -7.36 -50.11
C PRO A 804 1.24 -7.96 -49.47
#